data_AF-A0A3B9ZTH8-F1
#
_entry.id   AF-A0A3B9ZTH8-F1
#
_cell.length_a   1.000
_cell.length_b   1.000
_cell.length_c   1.000
_cell.angle_alpha   90.00
_cell.angle_beta   90.00
_cell.angle_gamma   90.00
#
_symmetry.space_group_name_H-M   'P 1'
#
loop_
_entity.id
_entity.type
_entity.pdbx_description
1 polymer ?
#
loop_
_entity_poly.entity_id
_entity_poly.type
_entity_poly.pdbx_seq_one_letter_code
_entity_poly.pdbx_strand_id
1 'polypeptide(L)'
;MKSNFIFRKLENPQEPTRRRNSRLFNPAWLMMVLFGLTMWQCQKDDYKGETKGVCPEVVSTVPARDAINVIANKPITATFNETMNASTITSANFQLTQGTNSITGMKQAAVAIQGVVSPLTGETATYTFTPATPLAPFTLYTGTIKKGVKDPMNNMLQEDYTWSFTTQPLVSLSANPLVGGTISGGGLFNVGTTVTATVAANPGYVFANWTEAGVVVSTSALYPFELTSNRTLVANFVAQYNVAISSLPLLGGTTTGAGAYNAGTSVTITATPGVGYTFTNWTEGTTVVSALNTYTFPIGANRVLVANFGINMYMLNLIYTNGTVAKSPNQTTFSHGTSVLLTATPAVGYTFTSWSGDATGNTNPLTIVMNSEKTITANFTASQVSLSLSSLPLLGGTTTGAGSFNLGVTATAKATANIGYTFTNWTEGANIVSTLANYPFTITTNRTLVANFTAAVAQFTVGLTSNPLLGGTTTGSGSFNSGSSVTVGAVANLGYTFTNWTEGANIVSTNANYTFNITANKNLVANFASVAAKYTVALSSNPLLGGTTLGGGSFNSGSSVTIGAVANLGFTFTNWTEGANIVSTNANYTFNLTANKNLTANFTPVVAGQFLVDISANPLFGGSTNGEGLYNSGTIVNLTATPNSGFTFTNWTEGANIVSTNANYSFTISGNRVFVANFKADVIIPLGPAPVNLGTAGDFTALTKSGVSTTGVTSVGGNIGVSPAAASSLTGFGLIMSTDGQSSHTPIITGKAYASDYAAPTPAKMTTAVSDMETAFTTANNLVVPAPIVGLYAGDISGRTLVAGLYKWSSGVLITNAGVTLSGGPNDVWIFQIAQNLTVDNSAIVTLIGGAQAKNIFWVVTGQATLGTNTDFSGIILSKTLISLNTGARVTGRLLAQTAVTLNASTVVEP
;
A
#
# COMPACT_ATOMS: atom_id res chain seq x y z
N MET A 1 44.33 28.63 -31.13
CA MET A 1 44.05 29.28 -32.44
C MET A 1 45.14 28.86 -33.43
N LYS A 2 45.11 29.34 -34.69
CA LYS A 2 46.06 29.02 -35.79
C LYS A 2 47.52 29.31 -35.35
N SER A 3 48.56 28.63 -35.85
CA SER A 3 49.01 28.68 -37.26
C SER A 3 50.09 27.63 -37.60
N ASN A 4 49.87 26.84 -38.66
CA ASN A 4 50.77 26.50 -39.81
C ASN A 4 52.21 25.96 -39.56
N PHE A 5 52.83 25.05 -40.34
CA PHE A 5 52.57 24.32 -41.63
C PHE A 5 53.56 23.10 -41.70
N ILE A 6 53.74 22.21 -42.71
CA ILE A 6 53.32 22.07 -44.13
C ILE A 6 53.20 20.57 -44.58
N PHE A 7 53.21 20.30 -45.90
CA PHE A 7 53.16 18.99 -46.61
C PHE A 7 54.54 18.25 -46.77
N ARG A 8 54.74 17.06 -47.38
CA ARG A 8 53.97 16.00 -48.13
C ARG A 8 54.76 14.67 -48.04
N LYS A 9 54.18 13.48 -47.74
CA LYS A 9 53.55 12.42 -48.59
C LYS A 9 54.50 11.57 -49.48
N LEU A 10 54.22 10.26 -49.58
CA LEU A 10 54.78 9.20 -50.47
C LEU A 10 56.13 8.61 -50.03
N GLU A 11 56.52 7.35 -50.33
CA GLU A 11 55.81 6.04 -50.38
C GLU A 11 56.89 4.92 -50.40
N ASN A 12 56.51 3.63 -50.36
CA ASN A 12 57.39 2.44 -50.34
C ASN A 12 57.64 1.91 -51.80
N PRO A 13 58.38 0.81 -52.10
CA PRO A 13 59.44 0.03 -51.39
C PRO A 13 60.65 -0.36 -52.30
N GLN A 14 61.47 -1.36 -51.86
CA GLN A 14 62.28 -2.35 -52.64
C GLN A 14 63.82 -2.21 -52.76
N GLU A 15 64.44 -3.40 -52.72
CA GLU A 15 65.83 -3.84 -53.01
C GLU A 15 66.14 -3.80 -54.55
N PRO A 16 67.35 -4.12 -55.13
CA PRO A 16 68.30 -5.17 -54.68
C PRO A 16 69.82 -5.17 -55.07
N THR A 17 70.54 -6.15 -54.49
CA THR A 17 71.71 -6.93 -55.02
C THR A 17 73.07 -6.28 -55.43
N ARG A 18 74.08 -6.52 -54.58
CA ARG A 18 75.21 -7.49 -54.79
C ARG A 18 76.04 -7.46 -56.10
N ARG A 19 77.34 -7.09 -56.02
CA ARG A 19 78.52 -7.89 -56.53
C ARG A 19 79.90 -7.32 -56.13
N ARG A 20 80.96 -8.13 -56.30
CA ARG A 20 82.40 -7.81 -56.09
C ARG A 20 83.06 -7.33 -57.40
N ASN A 21 84.12 -6.49 -57.35
CA ASN A 21 85.53 -6.89 -57.64
C ASN A 21 86.53 -5.71 -57.82
N SER A 22 87.83 -6.07 -57.88
CA SER A 22 88.99 -5.39 -58.53
C SER A 22 89.59 -4.09 -57.93
N ARG A 23 90.86 -4.20 -57.49
CA ARG A 23 92.12 -3.62 -58.07
C ARG A 23 92.08 -2.14 -58.57
N LEU A 24 93.11 -1.29 -58.42
CA LEU A 24 94.55 -1.44 -58.07
C LEU A 24 95.17 -0.03 -57.84
N PHE A 25 96.20 0.14 -56.99
CA PHE A 25 97.57 0.64 -57.36
C PHE A 25 98.52 0.88 -56.16
N ASN A 26 99.82 0.98 -56.46
CA ASN A 26 101.03 1.13 -55.58
C ASN A 26 101.87 2.35 -56.11
N PRO A 27 103.19 2.63 -55.85
CA PRO A 27 104.30 1.95 -55.10
C PRO A 27 104.59 2.65 -53.74
N ALA A 28 105.74 2.63 -53.04
CA ALA A 28 107.15 2.17 -53.16
C ALA A 28 107.75 1.96 -51.74
N TRP A 29 108.94 1.42 -51.43
CA TRP A 29 110.11 0.82 -52.14
C TRP A 29 110.48 -0.51 -51.39
N LEU A 30 111.49 -1.37 -51.64
CA LEU A 30 112.92 -1.34 -52.04
C LEU A 30 113.90 -0.94 -50.90
N MET A 31 114.99 -1.67 -50.55
CA MET A 31 115.77 -2.82 -51.11
C MET A 31 115.82 -4.00 -50.09
N MET A 32 116.08 -5.30 -50.37
CA MET A 32 116.99 -6.09 -51.24
C MET A 32 118.41 -6.38 -50.70
N VAL A 33 118.76 -7.69 -50.59
CA VAL A 33 120.09 -8.34 -50.83
C VAL A 33 121.20 -8.02 -49.77
N LEU A 34 121.99 -8.98 -49.22
CA LEU A 34 122.95 -9.90 -49.88
C LEU A 34 123.33 -11.14 -49.03
N PHE A 35 123.98 -12.12 -49.69
CA PHE A 35 124.72 -13.26 -49.12
C PHE A 35 125.83 -12.86 -48.12
N GLY A 36 126.12 -13.73 -47.16
CA GLY A 36 127.21 -13.55 -46.17
C GLY A 36 127.84 -14.87 -45.72
N LEU A 37 128.70 -15.46 -46.55
CA LEU A 37 129.51 -16.63 -46.18
C LEU A 37 130.73 -16.18 -45.36
N THR A 38 130.78 -16.54 -44.08
CA THR A 38 132.01 -16.49 -43.27
C THR A 38 132.27 -17.84 -42.62
N MET A 39 133.13 -18.65 -43.26
CA MET A 39 133.79 -19.75 -42.56
C MET A 39 134.87 -19.16 -41.66
N TRP A 40 134.85 -19.49 -40.36
CA TRP A 40 136.07 -19.80 -39.61
C TRP A 40 135.71 -20.66 -38.38
N GLN A 41 136.48 -21.75 -38.23
CA GLN A 41 136.85 -22.41 -36.97
C GLN A 41 135.74 -22.54 -35.89
N CYS A 42 135.17 -23.70 -35.59
CA CYS A 42 135.77 -25.04 -35.60
C CYS A 42 137.25 -25.01 -35.16
N GLN A 43 137.51 -24.52 -33.95
CA GLN A 43 138.61 -25.12 -33.19
C GLN A 43 138.19 -26.55 -32.86
N LYS A 44 138.82 -27.49 -33.54
CA LYS A 44 138.77 -28.92 -33.24
C LYS A 44 139.69 -29.16 -32.05
N ASP A 45 139.14 -29.14 -30.84
CA ASP A 45 139.84 -29.69 -29.69
C ASP A 45 139.69 -31.23 -29.75
N ASP A 46 140.78 -31.92 -30.07
CA ASP A 46 140.84 -33.38 -30.19
C ASP A 46 140.91 -34.09 -28.82
N TYR A 47 140.22 -33.54 -27.81
CA TYR A 47 140.25 -34.06 -26.44
C TYR A 47 139.36 -35.30 -26.29
N LYS A 48 139.96 -36.48 -26.39
CA LYS A 48 139.29 -37.77 -26.11
C LYS A 48 139.02 -37.94 -24.61
N GLY A 49 137.95 -37.33 -24.11
CA GLY A 49 137.53 -37.47 -22.70
C GLY A 49 136.19 -36.85 -22.31
N GLU A 50 135.35 -36.41 -23.25
CA GLU A 50 134.09 -35.71 -22.92
C GLU A 50 132.99 -36.68 -22.44
N THR A 51 132.47 -36.47 -21.21
CA THR A 51 131.13 -36.91 -20.83
C THR A 51 130.13 -35.81 -21.21
N LYS A 52 129.52 -35.94 -22.38
CA LYS A 52 128.56 -34.98 -22.92
C LYS A 52 127.35 -34.83 -22.01
N GLY A 53 127.21 -33.66 -21.37
CA GLY A 53 126.04 -33.32 -20.56
C GLY A 53 124.79 -33.12 -21.41
N VAL A 54 123.62 -33.26 -20.77
CA VAL A 54 122.34 -32.76 -21.31
C VAL A 54 122.33 -31.23 -21.14
N CYS A 55 121.55 -30.52 -21.95
CA CYS A 55 121.32 -29.09 -21.75
C CYS A 55 119.97 -28.90 -21.06
N PRO A 56 119.88 -27.99 -20.07
CA PRO A 56 118.61 -27.66 -19.44
C PRO A 56 117.52 -27.24 -20.43
N GLU A 57 116.31 -27.75 -20.22
CA GLU A 57 115.09 -27.47 -20.97
C GLU A 57 113.90 -27.28 -20.01
N VAL A 58 113.00 -26.35 -20.33
CA VAL A 58 111.78 -26.09 -19.54
C VAL A 58 110.65 -27.01 -20.01
N VAL A 59 110.50 -28.16 -19.35
CA VAL A 59 109.52 -29.20 -19.72
C VAL A 59 108.07 -28.82 -19.42
N SER A 60 107.80 -27.93 -18.47
CA SER A 60 106.45 -27.40 -18.23
C SER A 60 106.46 -26.07 -17.45
N THR A 61 105.36 -25.33 -17.57
CA THR A 61 105.09 -24.11 -16.77
C THR A 61 103.69 -24.15 -16.16
N VAL A 62 103.53 -23.52 -15.00
CA VAL A 62 102.23 -23.14 -14.45
C VAL A 62 102.24 -21.61 -14.30
N PRO A 63 101.24 -20.86 -14.81
CA PRO A 63 100.27 -21.26 -15.82
C PRO A 63 100.95 -21.87 -17.06
N ALA A 64 100.22 -22.75 -17.75
CA ALA A 64 100.66 -23.29 -19.03
C ALA A 64 100.79 -22.16 -20.06
N ARG A 65 101.58 -22.41 -21.11
CA ARG A 65 101.75 -21.50 -22.24
C ARG A 65 100.38 -21.06 -22.78
N ASP A 66 100.22 -19.74 -22.85
CA ASP A 66 99.08 -19.00 -23.38
C ASP A 66 97.73 -19.30 -22.68
N ALA A 67 97.81 -19.73 -21.41
CA ALA A 67 96.64 -19.99 -20.57
C ALA A 67 95.87 -18.70 -20.24
N ILE A 68 94.59 -18.65 -20.62
CA ILE A 68 93.64 -17.63 -20.16
C ILE A 68 93.03 -18.00 -18.81
N ASN A 69 92.27 -17.07 -18.20
CA ASN A 69 91.53 -17.28 -16.96
C ASN A 69 92.40 -17.67 -15.75
N VAL A 70 93.62 -17.15 -15.68
CA VAL A 70 94.51 -17.35 -14.53
C VAL A 70 93.99 -16.58 -13.32
N ILE A 71 93.74 -17.29 -12.21
CA ILE A 71 93.43 -16.67 -10.92
C ILE A 71 94.62 -15.81 -10.47
N ALA A 72 94.37 -14.61 -9.95
CA ALA A 72 95.41 -13.58 -9.72
C ALA A 72 96.56 -13.99 -8.77
N ASN A 73 96.35 -15.03 -7.96
CA ASN A 73 97.31 -15.59 -7.00
C ASN A 73 97.81 -17.00 -7.39
N LYS A 74 97.67 -17.44 -8.65
CA LYS A 74 98.16 -18.76 -9.09
C LYS A 74 99.70 -18.79 -8.97
N PRO A 75 100.31 -19.84 -8.38
CA PRO A 75 101.77 -19.94 -8.33
C PRO A 75 102.33 -20.00 -9.76
N ILE A 76 103.36 -19.19 -10.03
CA ILE A 76 103.99 -19.11 -11.34
C ILE A 76 105.23 -19.99 -11.30
N THR A 77 105.13 -21.21 -11.79
CA THR A 77 106.22 -22.19 -11.77
C THR A 77 106.78 -22.47 -13.15
N ALA A 78 108.04 -22.89 -13.18
CA ALA A 78 108.63 -23.57 -14.31
C ALA A 78 109.37 -24.81 -13.81
N THR A 79 109.23 -25.92 -14.54
CA THR A 79 109.87 -27.20 -14.26
C THR A 79 110.88 -27.49 -15.35
N PHE A 80 112.08 -27.90 -14.94
CA PHE A 80 113.17 -28.27 -15.82
C PHE A 80 113.27 -29.79 -15.97
N ASN A 81 113.83 -30.24 -17.08
CA ASN A 81 114.16 -31.65 -17.36
C ASN A 81 115.10 -32.27 -16.31
N GLU A 82 115.98 -31.46 -15.72
CA GLU A 82 117.04 -31.87 -14.79
C GLU A 82 117.13 -30.93 -13.56
N THR A 83 118.07 -31.22 -12.65
CA THR A 83 118.33 -30.38 -11.49
C THR A 83 119.12 -29.13 -11.87
N MET A 84 118.74 -27.99 -11.28
CA MET A 84 119.30 -26.69 -11.65
C MET A 84 120.20 -26.11 -10.55
N ASN A 85 121.24 -25.38 -10.95
CA ASN A 85 122.02 -24.58 -10.03
C ASN A 85 121.19 -23.37 -9.57
N ALA A 86 120.55 -23.51 -8.42
CA ALA A 86 119.63 -22.54 -7.83
C ALA A 86 120.21 -21.11 -7.71
N SER A 87 121.54 -20.96 -7.57
CA SER A 87 122.19 -19.63 -7.54
C SER A 87 122.05 -18.85 -8.85
N THR A 88 121.87 -19.55 -9.98
CA THR A 88 121.68 -18.94 -11.31
C THR A 88 120.23 -18.53 -11.56
N ILE A 89 119.26 -19.02 -10.78
CA ILE A 89 117.83 -18.71 -10.90
C ILE A 89 117.50 -17.42 -10.13
N THR A 90 118.37 -16.41 -10.31
CA THR A 90 118.25 -15.04 -9.79
C THR A 90 117.07 -14.29 -10.44
N SER A 91 116.56 -13.22 -9.80
CA SER A 91 115.50 -12.35 -10.35
C SER A 91 115.83 -11.80 -11.75
N ALA A 92 117.11 -11.61 -12.09
CA ALA A 92 117.54 -11.25 -13.44
C ALA A 92 117.25 -12.35 -14.49
N ASN A 93 117.24 -13.62 -14.09
CA ASN A 93 117.26 -14.78 -14.99
C ASN A 93 115.95 -15.57 -15.08
N PHE A 94 114.96 -15.28 -14.23
CA PHE A 94 113.57 -15.73 -14.46
C PHE A 94 112.63 -14.62 -14.00
N GLN A 95 112.00 -13.99 -14.98
CA GLN A 95 111.27 -12.73 -14.88
C GLN A 95 109.79 -12.96 -15.17
N LEU A 96 108.95 -12.05 -14.66
CA LEU A 96 107.56 -11.89 -15.07
C LEU A 96 107.36 -10.44 -15.51
N THR A 97 106.70 -10.23 -16.65
CA THR A 97 106.48 -8.88 -17.21
C THR A 97 105.02 -8.67 -17.60
N GLN A 98 104.55 -7.43 -17.49
CA GLN A 98 103.30 -6.93 -18.04
C GLN A 98 103.64 -5.97 -19.18
N GLY A 99 103.70 -6.49 -20.41
CA GLY A 99 104.31 -5.76 -21.52
C GLY A 99 105.78 -5.43 -21.22
N THR A 100 106.11 -4.14 -21.15
CA THR A 100 107.47 -3.67 -20.77
C THR A 100 107.72 -3.59 -19.26
N ASN A 101 106.68 -3.72 -18.42
CA ASN A 101 106.81 -3.50 -16.98
C ASN A 101 107.20 -4.79 -16.26
N SER A 102 108.38 -4.84 -15.65
CA SER A 102 108.80 -5.96 -14.81
C SER A 102 107.98 -6.02 -13.53
N ILE A 103 107.42 -7.20 -13.23
CA ILE A 103 106.78 -7.50 -11.96
C ILE A 103 107.86 -8.00 -10.99
N THR A 104 107.92 -7.39 -9.81
CA THR A 104 108.81 -7.86 -8.74
C THR A 104 108.20 -9.07 -8.04
N GLY A 105 109.01 -10.08 -7.75
CA GLY A 105 108.59 -11.28 -7.03
C GLY A 105 109.76 -11.99 -6.38
N MET A 106 109.48 -12.70 -5.29
CA MET A 106 110.45 -13.59 -4.64
C MET A 106 110.47 -14.96 -5.32
N LYS A 107 111.57 -15.67 -5.14
CA LYS A 107 111.79 -16.98 -5.75
C LYS A 107 111.95 -18.04 -4.70
N GLN A 108 111.21 -19.12 -4.88
CA GLN A 108 111.30 -20.30 -4.05
C GLN A 108 111.79 -21.46 -4.92
N ALA A 109 112.92 -22.06 -4.52
CA ALA A 109 113.28 -23.37 -5.01
C ALA A 109 112.25 -24.37 -4.46
N ALA A 110 111.58 -25.12 -5.35
CA ALA A 110 110.72 -26.22 -4.90
C ALA A 110 111.56 -27.50 -4.77
N VAL A 111 111.03 -28.46 -4.02
CA VAL A 111 111.67 -29.77 -3.82
C VAL A 111 111.69 -30.54 -5.15
N ALA A 112 112.81 -31.21 -5.44
CA ALA A 112 112.94 -32.05 -6.63
C ALA A 112 111.88 -33.17 -6.63
N ILE A 113 111.20 -33.36 -7.76
CA ILE A 113 110.10 -34.33 -7.86
C ILE A 113 110.68 -35.68 -8.29
N GLN A 114 111.00 -36.51 -7.29
CA GLN A 114 111.41 -37.91 -7.46
C GLN A 114 110.24 -38.74 -8.02
N GLY A 115 110.17 -38.89 -9.35
CA GLY A 115 109.07 -39.60 -10.02
C GLY A 115 109.37 -40.03 -11.45
N VAL A 116 109.55 -41.35 -11.64
CA VAL A 116 109.80 -42.07 -12.90
C VAL A 116 111.16 -41.79 -13.55
N VAL A 117 111.98 -42.85 -13.66
CA VAL A 117 113.38 -42.79 -14.12
C VAL A 117 113.47 -43.06 -15.63
N SER A 118 114.27 -42.26 -16.33
CA SER A 118 114.78 -42.54 -17.68
C SER A 118 116.31 -42.64 -17.62
N PRO A 119 116.99 -43.52 -18.40
CA PRO A 119 118.37 -43.92 -18.11
C PRO A 119 119.44 -42.94 -18.62
N LEU A 120 119.40 -41.70 -18.15
CA LEU A 120 120.56 -40.85 -17.81
C LEU A 120 120.04 -39.65 -16.98
N THR A 121 120.55 -39.46 -15.76
CA THR A 121 120.35 -38.27 -14.89
C THR A 121 118.91 -37.72 -14.69
N GLY A 122 117.91 -38.58 -14.54
CA GLY A 122 116.50 -38.16 -14.40
C GLY A 122 116.10 -37.63 -13.00
N GLU A 123 116.33 -36.34 -12.73
CA GLU A 123 115.76 -35.60 -11.58
C GLU A 123 115.16 -34.25 -12.02
N THR A 124 113.83 -34.10 -12.07
CA THR A 124 113.22 -32.80 -12.45
C THR A 124 113.17 -31.82 -11.28
N ALA A 125 113.55 -30.55 -11.53
CA ALA A 125 113.45 -29.46 -10.56
C ALA A 125 112.43 -28.40 -10.97
N THR A 126 111.59 -27.97 -10.02
CA THR A 126 110.61 -26.88 -10.21
C THR A 126 111.01 -25.63 -9.43
N TYR A 127 110.81 -24.45 -10.02
CA TYR A 127 111.06 -23.17 -9.36
C TYR A 127 109.82 -22.29 -9.43
N THR A 128 109.44 -21.71 -8.29
CA THR A 128 108.26 -20.84 -8.16
C THR A 128 108.70 -19.38 -8.10
N PHE A 129 108.13 -18.57 -8.98
CA PHE A 129 108.08 -17.11 -8.88
C PHE A 129 106.79 -16.71 -8.16
N THR A 130 106.93 -16.01 -7.04
CA THR A 130 105.81 -15.49 -6.26
C THR A 130 105.78 -13.98 -6.40
N PRO A 131 104.81 -13.39 -7.14
CA PRO A 131 104.65 -11.94 -7.26
C PRO A 131 104.55 -11.26 -5.88
N ALA A 132 105.19 -10.10 -5.73
CA ALA A 132 105.17 -9.33 -4.48
C ALA A 132 103.81 -8.67 -4.20
N THR A 133 102.96 -8.54 -5.24
CA THR A 133 101.57 -8.09 -5.18
C THR A 133 100.70 -9.01 -6.03
N PRO A 134 99.40 -9.20 -5.70
CA PRO A 134 98.47 -9.90 -6.58
C PRO A 134 98.49 -9.35 -8.01
N LEU A 135 98.31 -10.23 -8.99
CA LEU A 135 98.28 -9.82 -10.40
C LEU A 135 97.02 -9.01 -10.72
N ALA A 136 97.15 -8.03 -11.62
CA ALA A 136 96.02 -7.24 -12.09
C ALA A 136 95.02 -8.11 -12.90
N PRO A 137 93.70 -7.83 -12.86
CA PRO A 137 92.69 -8.57 -13.60
C PRO A 137 92.73 -8.27 -15.11
N PHE A 138 92.25 -9.21 -15.93
CA PHE A 138 92.21 -9.16 -17.40
C PHE A 138 93.53 -8.69 -18.04
N THR A 139 94.65 -9.13 -17.49
CA THR A 139 95.99 -8.64 -17.84
C THR A 139 96.83 -9.78 -18.40
N LEU A 140 97.45 -9.53 -19.56
CA LEU A 140 98.43 -10.41 -20.17
C LEU A 140 99.79 -10.25 -19.48
N TYR A 141 100.33 -11.37 -19.02
CA TYR A 141 101.67 -11.47 -18.44
C TYR A 141 102.55 -12.39 -19.29
N THR A 142 103.84 -12.08 -19.35
CA THR A 142 104.86 -12.91 -20.02
C THR A 142 105.88 -13.37 -18.98
N GLY A 143 105.94 -14.69 -18.77
CA GLY A 143 107.03 -15.35 -18.06
C GLY A 143 108.25 -15.50 -18.99
N THR A 144 109.45 -15.30 -18.45
CA THR A 144 110.69 -15.41 -19.22
C THR A 144 111.78 -16.02 -18.36
N ILE A 145 112.33 -17.17 -18.76
CA ILE A 145 113.58 -17.71 -18.23
C ILE A 145 114.69 -17.34 -19.22
N LYS A 146 115.76 -16.75 -18.71
CA LYS A 146 116.92 -16.36 -19.51
C LYS A 146 117.88 -17.53 -19.68
N LYS A 147 118.57 -17.58 -20.82
CA LYS A 147 119.67 -18.53 -21.08
C LYS A 147 120.83 -18.46 -20.08
N GLY A 148 120.87 -17.46 -19.20
CA GLY A 148 121.80 -17.35 -18.08
C GLY A 148 121.54 -18.32 -16.91
N VAL A 149 120.43 -19.07 -16.92
CA VAL A 149 120.17 -20.18 -15.99
C VAL A 149 121.00 -21.41 -16.35
N LYS A 150 121.49 -22.15 -15.34
CA LYS A 150 122.39 -23.30 -15.50
C LYS A 150 122.06 -24.50 -14.62
N ASP A 151 122.56 -25.67 -15.01
CA ASP A 151 122.65 -26.87 -14.18
C ASP A 151 123.87 -26.80 -13.20
N PRO A 152 124.07 -27.80 -12.30
CA PRO A 152 125.28 -27.92 -11.49
C PRO A 152 126.58 -28.13 -12.28
N MET A 153 126.50 -28.63 -13.52
CA MET A 153 127.62 -28.87 -14.42
C MET A 153 128.02 -27.62 -15.24
N ASN A 154 127.36 -26.48 -15.00
CA ASN A 154 127.56 -25.18 -15.63
C ASN A 154 127.14 -25.09 -17.12
N ASN A 155 126.39 -26.07 -17.63
CA ASN A 155 125.66 -26.00 -18.90
C ASN A 155 124.54 -24.96 -18.82
N MET A 156 124.24 -24.30 -19.94
CA MET A 156 123.21 -23.25 -20.03
C MET A 156 121.96 -23.74 -20.76
N LEU A 157 120.80 -23.23 -20.36
CA LEU A 157 119.59 -23.28 -21.20
C LEU A 157 119.91 -22.65 -22.57
N GLN A 158 119.52 -23.30 -23.67
CA GLN A 158 120.02 -22.95 -25.01
C GLN A 158 119.55 -21.56 -25.50
N GLU A 159 118.34 -21.15 -25.16
CA GLU A 159 117.75 -19.85 -25.52
C GLU A 159 116.86 -19.28 -24.40
N ASP A 160 116.29 -18.08 -24.59
CA ASP A 160 115.37 -17.48 -23.62
C ASP A 160 113.98 -18.11 -23.72
N TYR A 161 113.63 -19.01 -22.80
CA TYR A 161 112.30 -19.62 -22.76
C TYR A 161 111.23 -18.61 -22.31
N THR A 162 110.33 -18.23 -23.21
CA THR A 162 109.23 -17.30 -22.94
C THR A 162 107.86 -17.97 -23.08
N TRP A 163 106.90 -17.60 -22.23
CA TRP A 163 105.49 -18.02 -22.32
C TRP A 163 104.56 -16.91 -21.84
N SER A 164 103.34 -16.84 -22.37
CA SER A 164 102.34 -15.88 -21.91
C SER A 164 101.23 -16.52 -21.07
N PHE A 165 100.47 -15.72 -20.34
CA PHE A 165 99.18 -16.10 -19.75
C PHE A 165 98.33 -14.87 -19.41
N THR A 166 97.00 -15.00 -19.36
CA THR A 166 96.07 -13.89 -19.08
C THR A 166 95.24 -14.15 -17.83
N THR A 167 95.16 -13.16 -16.94
CA THR A 167 94.37 -13.24 -15.71
C THR A 167 92.87 -13.10 -15.93
N GLN A 168 92.07 -13.57 -14.97
CA GLN A 168 90.61 -13.40 -14.97
C GLN A 168 90.16 -11.93 -15.00
N PRO A 169 89.11 -11.56 -15.75
CA PRO A 169 88.44 -10.27 -15.63
C PRO A 169 87.67 -10.07 -14.33
N LEU A 170 87.56 -8.81 -13.93
CA LEU A 170 86.89 -8.31 -12.72
C LEU A 170 85.58 -7.60 -13.06
N VAL A 171 84.51 -7.95 -12.34
CA VAL A 171 83.27 -7.17 -12.24
C VAL A 171 83.28 -6.37 -10.93
N SER A 172 83.41 -5.06 -11.04
CA SER A 172 83.25 -4.12 -9.92
C SER A 172 81.79 -3.65 -9.85
N LEU A 173 81.18 -3.71 -8.66
CA LEU A 173 79.82 -3.19 -8.42
C LEU A 173 79.85 -2.07 -7.36
N SER A 174 79.01 -1.04 -7.52
CA SER A 174 78.75 -0.02 -6.49
C SER A 174 77.27 0.37 -6.44
N ALA A 175 76.87 1.04 -5.36
CA ALA A 175 75.50 1.50 -5.11
C ALA A 175 75.44 3.02 -4.97
N ASN A 176 74.46 3.66 -5.60
CA ASN A 176 74.31 5.11 -5.67
C ASN A 176 72.85 5.55 -5.39
N PRO A 177 72.54 6.15 -4.23
CA PRO A 177 73.40 6.28 -3.06
C PRO A 177 73.72 4.92 -2.41
N LEU A 178 74.82 4.84 -1.65
CA LEU A 178 75.26 3.60 -0.98
C LEU A 178 74.20 3.03 -0.02
N VAL A 179 73.38 3.88 0.60
CA VAL A 179 72.27 3.47 1.47
C VAL A 179 71.04 2.95 0.72
N GLY A 180 71.00 3.05 -0.61
CA GLY A 180 69.83 2.74 -1.43
C GLY A 180 69.48 1.25 -1.52
N GLY A 181 70.46 0.36 -1.32
CA GLY A 181 70.23 -1.08 -1.37
C GLY A 181 71.50 -1.91 -1.22
N THR A 182 71.33 -3.23 -1.22
CA THR A 182 72.42 -4.20 -1.26
C THR A 182 72.63 -4.71 -2.69
N ILE A 183 73.88 -5.01 -3.04
CA ILE A 183 74.29 -5.43 -4.40
C ILE A 183 75.16 -6.68 -4.31
N SER A 184 75.05 -7.59 -5.28
CA SER A 184 75.89 -8.79 -5.36
C SER A 184 76.08 -9.27 -6.81
N GLY A 185 77.04 -10.18 -7.03
CA GLY A 185 77.46 -10.63 -8.38
C GLY A 185 78.75 -9.99 -8.90
N GLY A 186 79.47 -9.22 -8.08
CA GLY A 186 80.83 -8.75 -8.37
C GLY A 186 81.89 -9.80 -8.02
N GLY A 187 83.08 -9.68 -8.61
CA GLY A 187 84.18 -10.63 -8.39
C GLY A 187 85.04 -10.90 -9.64
N LEU A 188 85.99 -11.82 -9.51
CA LEU A 188 86.77 -12.36 -10.63
C LEU A 188 86.06 -13.57 -11.23
N PHE A 189 85.92 -13.61 -12.56
CA PHE A 189 85.28 -14.72 -13.27
C PHE A 189 86.08 -15.10 -14.52
N ASN A 190 85.69 -16.19 -15.19
CA ASN A 190 86.31 -16.60 -16.44
C ASN A 190 85.74 -15.81 -17.62
N VAL A 191 86.58 -15.47 -18.60
CA VAL A 191 86.15 -14.91 -19.89
C VAL A 191 85.13 -15.86 -20.52
N GLY A 192 84.00 -15.31 -20.99
CA GLY A 192 82.89 -16.05 -21.58
C GLY A 192 81.86 -16.61 -20.59
N THR A 193 81.99 -16.36 -19.28
CA THR A 193 80.93 -16.74 -18.33
C THR A 193 79.83 -15.68 -18.29
N THR A 194 78.57 -16.12 -18.20
CA THR A 194 77.45 -15.26 -17.83
C THR A 194 77.54 -14.90 -16.35
N VAL A 195 77.71 -13.62 -16.04
CA VAL A 195 77.65 -13.07 -14.69
C VAL A 195 76.32 -12.35 -14.53
N THR A 196 75.68 -12.50 -13.37
CA THR A 196 74.43 -11.79 -13.05
C THR A 196 74.69 -10.80 -11.91
N ALA A 197 74.67 -9.51 -12.24
CA ALA A 197 74.60 -8.46 -11.23
C ALA A 197 73.17 -8.41 -10.65
N THR A 198 73.07 -8.42 -9.33
CA THR A 198 71.78 -8.45 -8.62
C THR A 198 71.72 -7.35 -7.55
N VAL A 199 70.51 -6.85 -7.29
CA VAL A 199 70.29 -5.75 -6.36
C VAL A 199 68.97 -5.93 -5.61
N ALA A 200 68.98 -5.61 -4.31
CA ALA A 200 67.79 -5.50 -3.48
C ALA A 200 67.76 -4.11 -2.84
N ALA A 201 66.71 -3.33 -3.11
CA ALA A 201 66.56 -1.99 -2.55
C ALA A 201 66.23 -2.02 -1.05
N ASN A 202 66.77 -1.07 -0.30
CA ASN A 202 66.47 -0.89 1.11
C ASN A 202 65.13 -0.17 1.30
N PRO A 203 64.44 -0.33 2.46
CA PRO A 203 63.22 0.42 2.77
C PRO A 203 63.40 1.93 2.58
N GLY A 204 62.45 2.58 1.89
CA GLY A 204 62.55 4.00 1.52
C GLY A 204 63.34 4.27 0.22
N TYR A 205 63.71 3.24 -0.54
CA TYR A 205 64.35 3.37 -1.84
C TYR A 205 63.74 2.41 -2.88
N VAL A 206 63.80 2.83 -4.14
CA VAL A 206 63.47 2.02 -5.32
C VAL A 206 64.68 1.97 -6.26
N PHE A 207 65.03 0.78 -6.74
CA PHE A 207 66.07 0.62 -7.77
C PHE A 207 65.57 1.17 -9.11
N ALA A 208 66.40 1.97 -9.77
CA ALA A 208 66.06 2.64 -11.03
C ALA A 208 66.74 2.03 -12.26
N ASN A 209 68.04 1.72 -12.17
CA ASN A 209 68.84 1.13 -13.25
C ASN A 209 70.27 0.77 -12.82
N TRP A 210 70.89 -0.13 -13.59
CA TRP A 210 72.34 -0.29 -13.67
C TRP A 210 72.90 0.67 -14.72
N THR A 211 73.95 1.42 -14.37
CA THR A 211 74.76 2.17 -15.33
C THR A 211 76.20 1.65 -15.41
N GLU A 212 76.82 1.79 -16.58
CA GLU A 212 78.27 1.61 -16.79
C GLU A 212 78.80 2.89 -17.45
N ALA A 213 79.89 3.46 -16.89
CA ALA A 213 80.40 4.79 -17.28
C ALA A 213 79.33 5.91 -17.35
N GLY A 214 78.25 5.79 -16.56
CA GLY A 214 77.10 6.72 -16.54
C GLY A 214 76.00 6.41 -17.56
N VAL A 215 76.19 5.49 -18.51
CA VAL A 215 75.18 5.07 -19.49
C VAL A 215 74.35 3.93 -18.92
N VAL A 216 73.02 3.97 -19.07
CA VAL A 216 72.12 2.90 -18.60
C VAL A 216 72.33 1.63 -19.43
N VAL A 217 72.67 0.52 -18.74
CA VAL A 217 72.90 -0.80 -19.36
C VAL A 217 71.80 -1.81 -19.03
N SER A 218 71.00 -1.57 -17.98
CA SER A 218 69.81 -2.37 -17.64
C SER A 218 68.89 -1.62 -16.68
N THR A 219 67.58 -1.78 -16.84
CA THR A 219 66.56 -1.36 -15.85
C THR A 219 66.07 -2.52 -14.97
N SER A 220 66.57 -3.74 -15.19
CA SER A 220 66.24 -4.93 -14.38
C SER A 220 67.13 -5.05 -13.15
N ALA A 221 66.52 -5.33 -12.00
CA ALA A 221 67.24 -5.64 -10.75
C ALA A 221 68.06 -6.95 -10.82
N LEU A 222 67.77 -7.79 -11.81
CA LEU A 222 68.59 -8.95 -12.19
C LEU A 222 69.16 -8.69 -13.59
N TYR A 223 70.47 -8.44 -13.68
CA TYR A 223 71.15 -8.12 -14.94
C TYR A 223 72.20 -9.19 -15.29
N PRO A 224 71.83 -10.22 -16.08
CA PRO A 224 72.76 -11.17 -16.64
C PRO A 224 73.48 -10.58 -17.86
N PHE A 225 74.79 -10.84 -17.98
CA PHE A 225 75.61 -10.46 -19.13
C PHE A 225 76.81 -11.41 -19.29
N GLU A 226 77.28 -11.59 -20.51
CA GLU A 226 78.52 -12.34 -20.78
C GLU A 226 79.75 -11.47 -20.45
N LEU A 227 80.72 -12.03 -19.73
CA LEU A 227 81.93 -11.30 -19.32
C LEU A 227 83.08 -11.50 -20.32
N THR A 228 83.31 -10.49 -21.17
CA THR A 228 84.39 -10.48 -22.18
C THR A 228 85.57 -9.58 -21.82
N SER A 229 85.42 -8.70 -20.83
CA SER A 229 86.44 -7.78 -20.30
C SER A 229 86.15 -7.43 -18.84
N ASN A 230 87.00 -6.62 -18.20
CA ASN A 230 86.63 -5.95 -16.94
C ASN A 230 85.35 -5.10 -17.15
N ARG A 231 84.50 -4.99 -16.12
CA ARG A 231 83.28 -4.15 -16.10
C ARG A 231 83.11 -3.43 -14.75
N THR A 232 82.45 -2.27 -14.78
CA THR A 232 82.19 -1.44 -13.59
C THR A 232 80.76 -0.92 -13.61
N LEU A 233 79.90 -1.53 -12.79
CA LEU A 233 78.46 -1.27 -12.78
C LEU A 233 78.02 -0.53 -11.52
N VAL A 234 77.17 0.48 -11.68
CA VAL A 234 76.57 1.24 -10.58
C VAL A 234 75.07 0.94 -10.52
N ALA A 235 74.58 0.43 -9.39
CA ALA A 235 73.15 0.36 -9.13
C ALA A 235 72.65 1.72 -8.63
N ASN A 236 71.80 2.38 -9.42
CA ASN A 236 71.22 3.67 -9.06
C ASN A 236 69.85 3.46 -8.40
N PHE A 237 69.62 4.17 -7.29
CA PHE A 237 68.36 4.14 -6.54
C PHE A 237 67.78 5.54 -6.41
N VAL A 238 66.46 5.63 -6.34
CA VAL A 238 65.72 6.85 -6.03
C VAL A 238 65.06 6.69 -4.66
N ALA A 239 65.17 7.70 -3.80
CA ALA A 239 64.47 7.70 -2.52
C ALA A 239 62.95 7.77 -2.72
N GLN A 240 62.19 7.10 -1.86
CA GLN A 240 60.73 7.04 -1.93
C GLN A 240 60.14 7.44 -0.57
N TYR A 241 59.15 8.33 -0.61
CA TYR A 241 58.50 8.89 0.57
C TYR A 241 57.00 8.59 0.57
N ASN A 242 56.44 8.28 1.74
CA ASN A 242 55.04 7.95 1.89
C ASN A 242 54.18 9.17 2.25
N VAL A 243 53.08 9.35 1.53
CA VAL A 243 51.98 10.27 1.87
C VAL A 243 50.85 9.45 2.49
N ALA A 244 50.62 9.65 3.78
CA ALA A 244 49.43 9.16 4.47
C ALA A 244 48.38 10.29 4.51
N ILE A 245 47.11 9.95 4.24
CA ILE A 245 45.98 10.89 4.33
C ILE A 245 44.84 10.31 5.17
N SER A 246 44.08 11.18 5.83
CA SER A 246 42.86 10.80 6.58
C SER A 246 41.80 11.90 6.56
N SER A 247 40.57 11.55 6.95
CA SER A 247 39.44 12.48 7.09
C SER A 247 39.11 12.72 8.56
N LEU A 248 38.88 13.98 8.94
CA LEU A 248 38.45 14.37 10.30
C LEU A 248 37.22 15.29 10.22
N PRO A 249 36.04 14.87 10.74
CA PRO A 249 35.71 13.52 11.21
C PRO A 249 35.76 12.48 10.06
N LEU A 250 35.83 11.20 10.41
CA LEU A 250 35.89 10.10 9.43
C LEU A 250 34.66 10.06 8.49
N LEU A 251 33.48 10.46 8.98
CA LEU A 251 32.25 10.61 8.19
C LEU A 251 32.24 11.89 7.32
N GLY A 252 33.20 12.80 7.51
CA GLY A 252 33.23 14.11 6.89
C GLY A 252 33.49 14.11 5.39
N GLY A 253 34.11 13.04 4.86
CA GLY A 253 34.38 12.88 3.44
C GLY A 253 35.42 11.81 3.13
N THR A 254 35.65 11.58 1.84
CA THR A 254 36.69 10.67 1.35
C THR A 254 37.92 11.44 0.88
N THR A 255 39.07 10.77 0.87
CA THR A 255 40.37 11.35 0.52
C THR A 255 41.13 10.43 -0.43
N THR A 256 41.82 10.99 -1.41
CA THR A 256 42.56 10.26 -2.46
C THR A 256 43.95 10.87 -2.69
N GLY A 257 44.90 10.07 -3.21
CA GLY A 257 46.29 10.49 -3.45
C GLY A 257 47.32 10.07 -2.39
N ALA A 258 46.99 9.09 -1.53
CA ALA A 258 47.96 8.47 -0.63
C ALA A 258 48.75 7.36 -1.32
N GLY A 259 49.98 7.13 -0.86
CA GLY A 259 50.89 6.12 -1.41
C GLY A 259 52.36 6.51 -1.23
N ALA A 260 53.25 5.69 -1.79
CA ALA A 260 54.69 5.91 -1.75
C ALA A 260 55.20 6.45 -3.10
N TYR A 261 55.81 7.63 -3.06
CA TYR A 261 56.16 8.43 -4.24
C TYR A 261 57.66 8.74 -4.28
N ASN A 262 58.25 8.77 -5.48
CA ASN A 262 59.67 9.06 -5.66
C ASN A 262 59.98 10.51 -5.27
N ALA A 263 61.11 10.74 -4.60
CA ALA A 263 61.56 12.05 -4.15
C ALA A 263 61.55 13.09 -5.28
N GLY A 264 61.02 14.28 -4.99
CA GLY A 264 60.88 15.38 -5.95
C GLY A 264 59.66 15.30 -6.87
N THR A 265 58.92 14.18 -6.93
CA THR A 265 57.68 14.12 -7.72
C THR A 265 56.58 14.99 -7.13
N SER A 266 55.75 15.60 -8.00
CA SER A 266 54.56 16.33 -7.57
C SER A 266 53.43 15.37 -7.26
N VAL A 267 53.01 15.32 -5.99
CA VAL A 267 51.86 14.53 -5.52
C VAL A 267 50.65 15.46 -5.43
N THR A 268 49.51 15.00 -5.94
CA THR A 268 48.21 15.68 -5.78
C THR A 268 47.30 14.82 -4.92
N ILE A 269 46.79 15.39 -3.84
CA ILE A 269 45.77 14.78 -2.98
C ILE A 269 44.45 15.54 -3.12
N THR A 270 43.33 14.82 -3.05
CA THR A 270 41.98 15.40 -3.21
C THR A 270 41.04 14.90 -2.13
N ALA A 271 40.32 15.83 -1.50
CA ALA A 271 39.25 15.57 -0.54
C ALA A 271 37.87 15.80 -1.21
N THR A 272 36.93 14.89 -0.93
CA THR A 272 35.54 14.97 -1.40
C THR A 272 34.61 14.94 -0.18
N PRO A 273 33.87 16.02 0.12
CA PRO A 273 32.95 16.05 1.26
C PRO A 273 31.89 14.94 1.21
N GLY A 274 31.58 14.40 2.38
CA GLY A 274 30.43 13.53 2.60
C GLY A 274 29.13 14.32 2.60
N VAL A 275 28.00 13.62 2.44
CA VAL A 275 26.67 14.24 2.51
C VAL A 275 26.48 14.89 3.89
N GLY A 276 26.18 16.18 3.90
CA GLY A 276 26.00 16.96 5.13
C GLY A 276 27.26 17.62 5.68
N TYR A 277 28.40 17.53 4.98
CA TYR A 277 29.65 18.16 5.36
C TYR A 277 30.17 19.12 4.28
N THR A 278 31.07 20.00 4.69
CA THR A 278 31.85 20.90 3.82
C THR A 278 33.34 20.74 4.14
N PHE A 279 34.19 20.69 3.10
CA PHE A 279 35.64 20.67 3.29
C PHE A 279 36.11 22.04 3.80
N THR A 280 36.91 22.03 4.87
CA THR A 280 37.41 23.24 5.52
C THR A 280 38.86 23.52 5.13
N ASN A 281 39.75 22.54 5.25
CA ASN A 281 41.17 22.63 4.89
C ASN A 281 41.88 21.28 4.96
N TRP A 282 43.09 21.22 4.39
CA TRP A 282 44.10 20.21 4.69
C TRP A 282 45.04 20.73 5.78
N THR A 283 45.31 19.93 6.81
CA THR A 283 46.38 20.20 7.80
C THR A 283 47.49 19.15 7.77
N GLU A 284 48.70 19.55 8.16
CA GLU A 284 49.78 18.68 8.57
C GLU A 284 50.06 18.94 10.06
N GLY A 285 49.77 17.95 10.90
CA GLY A 285 49.62 18.20 12.34
C GLY A 285 48.55 19.27 12.60
N THR A 286 48.94 20.37 13.25
CA THR A 286 48.07 21.53 13.53
C THR A 286 48.16 22.64 12.48
N THR A 287 49.07 22.57 11.50
CA THR A 287 49.29 23.64 10.52
C THR A 287 48.42 23.42 9.28
N VAL A 288 47.64 24.44 8.88
CA VAL A 288 46.89 24.42 7.61
C VAL A 288 47.87 24.55 6.43
N VAL A 289 47.81 23.59 5.49
CA VAL A 289 48.67 23.55 4.30
C VAL A 289 47.93 23.82 2.99
N SER A 290 46.59 23.71 2.97
CA SER A 290 45.74 24.15 1.87
C SER A 290 44.32 24.44 2.34
N ALA A 291 43.71 25.51 1.84
CA ALA A 291 42.26 25.77 1.96
C ALA A 291 41.45 25.23 0.77
N LEU A 292 42.12 24.70 -0.27
CA LEU A 292 41.49 24.04 -1.40
C LEU A 292 41.38 22.53 -1.15
N ASN A 293 40.27 21.92 -1.58
CA ASN A 293 40.02 20.48 -1.40
C ASN A 293 41.03 19.61 -2.15
N THR A 294 41.59 20.13 -3.24
CA THR A 294 42.76 19.58 -3.94
C THR A 294 44.03 20.31 -3.50
N TYR A 295 45.08 19.58 -3.15
CA TYR A 295 46.38 20.12 -2.76
C TYR A 295 47.50 19.37 -3.52
N THR A 296 48.40 20.13 -4.16
CA THR A 296 49.52 19.59 -4.94
C THR A 296 50.84 20.13 -4.40
N PHE A 297 51.83 19.26 -4.20
CA PHE A 297 53.13 19.60 -3.63
C PHE A 297 54.24 18.64 -4.09
N PRO A 298 55.51 19.07 -4.17
CA PRO A 298 56.64 18.18 -4.37
C PRO A 298 56.93 17.36 -3.11
N ILE A 299 57.12 16.04 -3.26
CA ILE A 299 57.40 15.16 -2.11
C ILE A 299 58.89 15.15 -1.74
N GLY A 300 59.22 15.73 -0.59
CA GLY A 300 60.61 15.80 -0.06
C GLY A 300 60.85 15.02 1.24
N ALA A 301 59.80 14.51 1.88
CA ALA A 301 59.82 13.72 3.10
C ALA A 301 58.50 12.93 3.23
N ASN A 302 58.41 11.99 4.18
CA ASN A 302 57.13 11.38 4.54
C ASN A 302 56.17 12.45 5.10
N ARG A 303 54.89 12.40 4.71
CA ARG A 303 53.85 13.37 5.13
C ARG A 303 52.62 12.68 5.69
N VAL A 304 51.95 13.34 6.63
CA VAL A 304 50.69 12.87 7.26
C VAL A 304 49.69 14.02 7.24
N LEU A 305 48.70 13.92 6.35
CA LEU A 305 47.82 15.02 5.98
C LEU A 305 46.36 14.70 6.32
N VAL A 306 45.68 15.62 7.00
CA VAL A 306 44.29 15.45 7.45
C VAL A 306 43.39 16.39 6.67
N ALA A 307 42.37 15.85 6.01
CA ALA A 307 41.27 16.63 5.44
C ALA A 307 40.25 16.91 6.55
N ASN A 308 40.14 18.18 6.95
CA ASN A 308 39.21 18.62 7.98
C ASN A 308 37.89 19.05 7.34
N PHE A 309 36.77 18.58 7.89
CA PHE A 309 35.43 18.85 7.38
C PHE A 309 34.53 19.45 8.46
N GLY A 310 33.89 20.58 8.15
CA GLY A 310 32.81 21.15 8.96
C GLY A 310 31.51 20.41 8.70
N ILE A 311 30.72 20.15 9.74
CA ILE A 311 29.34 19.67 9.58
C ILE A 311 28.45 20.86 9.19
N ASN A 312 27.58 20.67 8.20
CA ASN A 312 26.69 21.73 7.74
C ASN A 312 25.64 22.03 8.82
N MET A 313 25.31 23.30 8.98
CA MET A 313 24.28 23.78 9.91
C MET A 313 23.07 24.30 9.13
N TYR A 314 21.87 24.06 9.63
CA TYR A 314 20.62 24.48 8.99
C TYR A 314 19.68 25.21 9.97
N MET A 315 18.91 26.18 9.51
CA MET A 315 17.83 26.79 10.30
C MET A 315 16.53 25.98 10.19
N LEU A 316 15.72 26.07 11.25
CA LEU A 316 14.35 25.57 11.28
C LEU A 316 13.40 26.71 11.62
N ASN A 317 12.70 27.18 10.59
CA ASN A 317 11.64 28.17 10.68
C ASN A 317 10.30 27.48 10.99
N LEU A 318 9.52 28.06 11.90
CA LEU A 318 8.24 27.49 12.37
C LEU A 318 7.13 28.54 12.25
N ILE A 319 6.08 28.20 11.53
CA ILE A 319 4.90 29.05 11.33
C ILE A 319 3.73 28.43 12.10
N TYR A 320 3.03 29.22 12.90
CA TYR A 320 1.84 28.78 13.63
C TYR A 320 0.92 29.96 13.91
N THR A 321 -0.37 29.68 13.99
CA THR A 321 -1.43 30.64 14.34
C THR A 321 -2.57 29.83 14.97
N ASN A 322 -3.23 30.38 16.00
CA ASN A 322 -4.22 29.67 16.83
C ASN A 322 -3.65 28.45 17.60
N GLY A 323 -2.36 28.49 17.91
CA GLY A 323 -1.63 27.50 18.69
C GLY A 323 -0.15 27.91 18.80
N THR A 324 0.67 27.06 19.40
CA THR A 324 2.13 27.22 19.49
C THR A 324 2.85 25.95 19.05
N VAL A 325 4.13 26.06 18.71
CA VAL A 325 5.01 24.91 18.46
C VAL A 325 6.24 24.97 19.34
N ALA A 326 6.45 23.95 20.15
CA ALA A 326 7.70 23.71 20.85
C ALA A 326 8.62 22.82 19.99
N LYS A 327 9.93 23.10 19.98
CA LYS A 327 10.96 22.29 19.32
C LYS A 327 11.98 21.76 20.33
N SER A 328 12.35 20.50 20.21
CA SER A 328 13.34 19.83 21.07
C SER A 328 14.37 19.08 20.23
N PRO A 329 15.68 19.37 20.34
CA PRO A 329 16.27 20.42 21.18
C PRO A 329 15.89 21.83 20.68
N ASN A 330 15.81 22.80 21.59
CA ASN A 330 15.46 24.18 21.23
C ASN A 330 16.71 24.97 20.82
N GLN A 331 17.04 24.95 19.54
CA GLN A 331 18.21 25.63 18.95
C GLN A 331 17.81 26.55 17.78
N THR A 332 18.65 27.54 17.49
CA THR A 332 18.48 28.47 16.35
C THR A 332 18.88 27.82 15.03
N THR A 333 19.97 27.05 15.04
CA THR A 333 20.45 26.20 13.95
C THR A 333 20.76 24.80 14.46
N PHE A 334 20.75 23.82 13.56
CA PHE A 334 20.94 22.39 13.84
C PHE A 334 21.97 21.80 12.89
N SER A 335 22.84 20.91 13.37
CA SER A 335 23.80 20.21 12.49
C SER A 335 23.11 19.18 11.59
N HIS A 336 23.67 18.91 10.41
CA HIS A 336 23.13 17.93 9.47
C HIS A 336 22.88 16.57 10.12
N GLY A 337 21.68 16.02 9.92
CA GLY A 337 21.26 14.74 10.50
C GLY A 337 20.68 14.84 11.91
N THR A 338 20.60 16.02 12.52
CA THR A 338 19.95 16.20 13.83
C THR A 338 18.46 15.90 13.73
N SER A 339 17.98 14.96 14.55
CA SER A 339 16.55 14.75 14.76
C SER A 339 15.98 15.82 15.68
N VAL A 340 14.88 16.46 15.27
CA VAL A 340 14.18 17.50 16.06
C VAL A 340 12.73 17.05 16.25
N LEU A 341 12.28 17.04 17.50
CA LEU A 341 10.88 16.76 17.87
C LEU A 341 10.10 18.08 17.93
N LEU A 342 9.00 18.14 17.18
CA LEU A 342 8.07 19.27 17.14
C LEU A 342 6.75 18.89 17.81
N THR A 343 6.35 19.65 18.82
CA THR A 343 5.08 19.47 19.53
C THR A 343 4.21 20.69 19.29
N ALA A 344 3.10 20.51 18.60
CA ALA A 344 2.07 21.53 18.40
C ALA A 344 1.09 21.51 19.59
N THR A 345 0.86 22.67 20.20
CA THR A 345 -0.12 22.86 21.28
C THR A 345 -1.22 23.79 20.78
N PRO A 346 -2.46 23.30 20.57
CA PRO A 346 -3.57 24.16 20.15
C PRO A 346 -3.91 25.24 21.17
N ALA A 347 -4.37 26.40 20.70
CA ALA A 347 -5.00 27.39 21.57
C ALA A 347 -6.39 26.92 22.01
N VAL A 348 -6.93 27.54 23.07
CA VAL A 348 -8.33 27.31 23.49
C VAL A 348 -9.27 27.61 22.33
N GLY A 349 -10.22 26.71 22.07
CA GLY A 349 -11.14 26.80 20.93
C GLY A 349 -10.63 26.13 19.64
N TYR A 350 -9.41 25.61 19.60
CA TYR A 350 -8.78 25.03 18.41
C TYR A 350 -8.31 23.58 18.62
N THR A 351 -8.12 22.87 17.52
CA THR A 351 -7.53 21.52 17.43
C THR A 351 -6.43 21.54 16.38
N PHE A 352 -5.33 20.82 16.65
CA PHE A 352 -4.27 20.61 15.66
C PHE A 352 -4.77 19.65 14.58
N THR A 353 -4.49 19.94 13.31
CA THR A 353 -4.92 19.11 12.18
C THR A 353 -3.77 18.49 11.40
N SER A 354 -2.75 19.28 11.08
CA SER A 354 -1.64 18.83 10.25
C SER A 354 -0.41 19.73 10.32
N TRP A 355 0.74 19.15 9.99
CA TRP A 355 1.94 19.86 9.57
C TRP A 355 1.90 20.07 8.05
N SER A 356 2.45 21.18 7.57
CA SER A 356 2.68 21.46 6.15
C SER A 356 3.98 22.25 5.93
N GLY A 357 4.41 22.41 4.67
CA GLY A 357 5.74 22.93 4.33
C GLY A 357 6.72 21.78 4.12
N ASP A 358 7.95 21.90 4.63
CA ASP A 358 9.02 20.89 4.49
C ASP A 358 8.81 19.60 5.32
N ALA A 359 7.65 19.47 5.97
CA ALA A 359 7.14 18.24 6.54
C ALA A 359 5.61 18.23 6.47
N THR A 360 5.02 17.05 6.34
CA THR A 360 3.57 16.86 6.18
C THR A 360 3.05 15.68 7.00
N GLY A 361 1.81 15.77 7.47
CA GLY A 361 1.13 14.69 8.20
C GLY A 361 0.34 15.21 9.39
N ASN A 362 -0.39 14.34 10.09
CA ASN A 362 -1.25 14.68 11.23
C ASN A 362 -0.73 14.16 12.58
N THR A 363 0.40 13.46 12.62
CA THR A 363 1.05 12.99 13.85
C THR A 363 1.59 14.17 14.66
N ASN A 364 1.25 14.24 15.94
CA ASN A 364 1.73 15.26 16.87
C ASN A 364 2.03 14.60 18.23
N PRO A 365 3.27 14.64 18.75
CA PRO A 365 4.46 15.27 18.17
C PRO A 365 4.92 14.68 16.83
N LEU A 366 5.67 15.47 16.06
CA LEU A 366 6.34 15.09 14.81
C LEU A 366 7.86 15.10 14.98
N THR A 367 8.54 14.03 14.58
CA THR A 367 10.01 14.03 14.47
C THR A 367 10.42 14.36 13.02
N ILE A 368 11.32 15.33 12.85
CA ILE A 368 11.97 15.64 11.57
C ILE A 368 13.48 15.40 11.67
N VAL A 369 14.15 15.26 10.52
CA VAL A 369 15.62 15.23 10.43
C VAL A 369 16.11 16.45 9.65
N MET A 370 17.05 17.20 10.22
CA MET A 370 17.61 18.39 9.61
C MET A 370 18.68 18.03 8.57
N ASN A 371 18.26 17.75 7.34
CA ASN A 371 19.12 17.53 6.17
C ASN A 371 19.18 18.73 5.20
N SER A 372 18.45 19.80 5.50
CA SER A 372 18.35 21.04 4.73
C SER A 372 17.86 22.16 5.66
N GLU A 373 17.89 23.40 5.18
CA GLU A 373 16.98 24.45 5.66
C GLU A 373 15.52 23.94 5.61
N LYS A 374 14.70 24.30 6.61
CA LYS A 374 13.28 23.91 6.65
C LYS A 374 12.36 25.01 7.17
N THR A 375 11.21 25.17 6.53
CA THR A 375 10.04 25.91 7.02
C THR A 375 8.87 24.95 7.20
N ILE A 376 8.37 24.84 8.43
CA ILE A 376 7.25 23.95 8.77
C ILE A 376 6.14 24.75 9.44
N THR A 377 4.91 24.54 8.98
CA THR A 377 3.69 25.17 9.49
C THR A 377 2.88 24.18 10.30
N ALA A 378 2.44 24.57 11.50
CA ALA A 378 1.43 23.83 12.26
C ALA A 378 0.04 24.43 11.97
N ASN A 379 -0.85 23.61 11.41
CA ASN A 379 -2.20 24.00 11.06
C ASN A 379 -3.17 23.64 12.19
N PHE A 380 -4.03 24.59 12.55
CA PHE A 380 -5.04 24.43 13.60
C PHE A 380 -6.40 24.89 13.07
N THR A 381 -7.45 24.10 13.31
CA THR A 381 -8.84 24.45 12.98
C THR A 381 -9.64 24.74 14.24
N ALA A 382 -10.66 25.59 14.14
CA ALA A 382 -11.58 25.81 15.23
C ALA A 382 -12.31 24.49 15.57
N SER A 383 -12.25 24.07 16.83
CA SER A 383 -12.96 22.91 17.35
C SER A 383 -14.45 23.22 17.37
N GLN A 384 -15.29 22.32 16.85
CA GLN A 384 -16.74 22.50 16.83
C GLN A 384 -17.46 21.59 17.83
N VAL A 385 -18.58 22.08 18.35
CA VAL A 385 -19.50 21.40 19.26
C VAL A 385 -20.94 21.57 18.78
N SER A 386 -21.75 20.52 18.91
CA SER A 386 -23.12 20.48 18.38
C SER A 386 -24.16 20.82 19.44
N LEU A 387 -25.09 21.71 19.12
CA LEU A 387 -26.34 21.92 19.86
C LEU A 387 -27.50 21.24 19.13
N SER A 388 -28.04 20.18 19.72
CA SER A 388 -29.29 19.54 19.29
C SER A 388 -30.47 20.10 20.09
N LEU A 389 -31.57 20.42 19.42
CA LEU A 389 -32.80 20.91 20.05
C LEU A 389 -33.99 20.04 19.63
N SER A 390 -34.93 19.80 20.55
CA SER A 390 -36.20 19.11 20.27
C SER A 390 -37.35 19.71 21.09
N SER A 391 -38.59 19.38 20.75
CA SER A 391 -39.80 19.80 21.48
C SER A 391 -40.53 18.60 22.10
N LEU A 392 -41.03 18.78 23.33
CA LEU A 392 -41.80 17.76 24.05
C LEU A 392 -43.08 18.41 24.65
N PRO A 393 -44.29 17.98 24.22
CA PRO A 393 -44.56 17.11 23.08
C PRO A 393 -44.12 17.76 21.76
N LEU A 394 -43.88 16.94 20.73
CA LEU A 394 -43.40 17.41 19.42
C LEU A 394 -44.35 18.44 18.76
N LEU A 395 -45.66 18.31 18.99
CA LEU A 395 -46.68 19.26 18.53
C LEU A 395 -46.70 20.57 19.34
N GLY A 396 -46.03 20.63 20.49
CA GLY A 396 -46.13 21.73 21.44
C GLY A 396 -45.46 23.03 21.00
N GLY A 397 -44.47 22.95 20.11
CA GLY A 397 -43.78 24.12 19.61
C GLY A 397 -42.61 23.78 18.70
N THR A 398 -42.05 24.81 18.09
CA THR A 398 -40.83 24.74 17.28
C THR A 398 -39.62 25.18 18.09
N THR A 399 -38.44 24.66 17.72
CA THR A 399 -37.15 25.05 18.28
C THR A 399 -36.22 25.54 17.18
N THR A 400 -35.41 26.56 17.50
CA THR A 400 -34.48 27.21 16.56
C THR A 400 -33.18 27.56 17.29
N GLY A 401 -32.06 27.66 16.55
CA GLY A 401 -30.73 27.85 17.11
C GLY A 401 -29.92 26.55 17.31
N ALA A 402 -30.41 25.41 16.83
CA ALA A 402 -29.63 24.18 16.72
C ALA A 402 -28.54 24.31 15.64
N GLY A 403 -27.45 23.56 15.77
CA GLY A 403 -26.36 23.54 14.79
C GLY A 403 -24.97 23.26 15.38
N SER A 404 -23.94 23.36 14.54
CA SER A 404 -22.53 23.31 14.97
C SER A 404 -22.01 24.70 15.30
N PHE A 405 -21.36 24.83 16.45
CA PHE A 405 -20.79 26.09 16.96
C PHE A 405 -19.30 25.91 17.23
N ASN A 406 -18.50 26.96 17.05
CA ASN A 406 -17.10 26.94 17.49
C ASN A 406 -17.05 26.89 19.04
N LEU A 407 -16.14 26.09 19.57
CA LEU A 407 -15.99 25.85 21.00
C LEU A 407 -15.76 27.17 21.76
N GLY A 408 -16.65 27.48 22.71
CA GLY A 408 -16.57 28.67 23.56
C GLY A 408 -17.31 29.92 23.05
N VAL A 409 -18.07 29.84 21.94
CA VAL A 409 -18.98 30.94 21.54
C VAL A 409 -20.32 30.87 22.28
N THR A 410 -21.07 31.97 22.26
CA THR A 410 -22.46 31.99 22.75
C THR A 410 -23.40 31.38 21.72
N ALA A 411 -24.05 30.27 22.07
CA ALA A 411 -25.22 29.73 21.37
C ALA A 411 -26.51 30.23 22.03
N THR A 412 -27.61 30.29 21.28
CA THR A 412 -28.92 30.68 21.82
C THR A 412 -29.98 29.68 21.37
N ALA A 413 -30.51 28.89 22.31
CA ALA A 413 -31.64 28.01 22.06
C ALA A 413 -32.94 28.83 22.15
N LYS A 414 -33.74 28.84 21.08
CA LYS A 414 -35.03 29.56 21.02
C LYS A 414 -36.20 28.60 20.81
N ALA A 415 -37.12 28.61 21.75
CA ALA A 415 -38.40 27.92 21.66
C ALA A 415 -39.51 28.89 21.20
N THR A 416 -40.49 28.38 20.47
CA THR A 416 -41.70 29.13 20.11
C THR A 416 -42.89 28.17 20.14
N ALA A 417 -43.81 28.40 21.09
CA ALA A 417 -44.94 27.52 21.31
C ALA A 417 -45.95 27.60 20.16
N ASN A 418 -46.58 26.47 19.84
CA ASN A 418 -47.66 26.41 18.88
C ASN A 418 -48.99 26.83 19.54
N ILE A 419 -50.00 27.16 18.72
CA ILE A 419 -51.35 27.47 19.21
C ILE A 419 -51.88 26.27 20.02
N GLY A 420 -52.41 26.54 21.22
CA GLY A 420 -52.83 25.50 22.17
C GLY A 420 -51.71 25.01 23.11
N TYR A 421 -50.55 25.66 23.14
CA TYR A 421 -49.43 25.33 24.03
C TYR A 421 -48.75 26.56 24.63
N THR A 422 -48.15 26.39 25.80
CA THR A 422 -47.24 27.34 26.45
C THR A 422 -45.88 26.68 26.65
N PHE A 423 -44.80 27.42 26.36
CA PHE A 423 -43.45 26.98 26.72
C PHE A 423 -43.27 27.01 28.23
N THR A 424 -42.69 25.94 28.79
CA THR A 424 -42.51 25.76 30.24
C THR A 424 -41.06 25.95 30.65
N ASN A 425 -40.12 25.25 30.00
CA ASN A 425 -38.68 25.32 30.26
C ASN A 425 -37.85 24.57 29.19
N TRP A 426 -36.54 24.78 29.21
CA TRP A 426 -35.53 23.93 28.60
C TRP A 426 -35.00 22.92 29.61
N THR A 427 -34.90 21.64 29.22
CA THR A 427 -34.20 20.59 29.99
C THR A 427 -33.03 19.99 29.23
N GLU A 428 -32.05 19.47 29.97
CA GLU A 428 -30.97 18.62 29.48
C GLU A 428 -30.97 17.32 30.29
N GLY A 429 -31.35 16.22 29.65
CA GLY A 429 -31.80 15.02 30.37
C GLY A 429 -33.01 15.35 31.27
N ALA A 430 -32.92 15.01 32.55
CA ALA A 430 -33.95 15.32 33.55
C ALA A 430 -33.81 16.72 34.20
N ASN A 431 -32.71 17.46 33.94
CA ASN A 431 -32.42 18.71 34.64
C ASN A 431 -32.97 19.92 33.88
N ILE A 432 -33.67 20.83 34.56
CA ILE A 432 -34.07 22.12 33.99
C ILE A 432 -32.81 23.02 33.89
N VAL A 433 -32.51 23.51 32.69
CA VAL A 433 -31.33 24.36 32.42
C VAL A 433 -31.69 25.83 32.18
N SER A 434 -32.96 26.13 31.84
CA SER A 434 -33.47 27.50 31.72
C SER A 434 -35.00 27.51 31.69
N THR A 435 -35.63 28.54 32.27
CA THR A 435 -37.06 28.84 32.10
C THR A 435 -37.33 29.90 31.02
N LEU A 436 -36.28 30.44 30.40
CA LEU A 436 -36.41 31.45 29.34
C LEU A 436 -36.56 30.78 27.96
N ALA A 437 -37.61 31.15 27.23
CA ALA A 437 -37.85 30.65 25.88
C ALA A 437 -36.69 30.95 24.90
N ASN A 438 -36.03 32.09 25.08
CA ASN A 438 -34.72 32.38 24.48
C ASN A 438 -33.63 32.17 25.55
N TYR A 439 -32.81 31.14 25.40
CA TYR A 439 -31.77 30.76 26.36
C TYR A 439 -30.37 30.89 25.72
N PRO A 440 -29.65 32.01 25.96
CA PRO A 440 -28.26 32.17 25.57
C PRO A 440 -27.31 31.50 26.58
N PHE A 441 -26.29 30.81 26.09
CA PHE A 441 -25.22 30.22 26.91
C PHE A 441 -23.94 30.00 26.10
N THR A 442 -22.79 30.00 26.77
CA THR A 442 -21.51 29.61 26.15
C THR A 442 -21.47 28.09 25.92
N ILE A 443 -21.28 27.64 24.68
CA ILE A 443 -21.26 26.21 24.36
C ILE A 443 -19.82 25.66 24.38
N THR A 444 -19.55 24.80 25.37
CA THR A 444 -18.22 24.21 25.64
C THR A 444 -18.18 22.69 25.47
N THR A 445 -19.32 22.07 25.21
CA THR A 445 -19.50 20.63 24.95
C THR A 445 -20.67 20.43 23.98
N ASN A 446 -20.82 19.21 23.44
CA ASN A 446 -22.06 18.84 22.74
C ASN A 446 -23.23 18.84 23.74
N ARG A 447 -24.33 19.51 23.40
CA ARG A 447 -25.52 19.65 24.25
C ARG A 447 -26.79 19.23 23.52
N THR A 448 -27.75 18.68 24.27
CA THR A 448 -29.05 18.26 23.74
C THR A 448 -30.15 18.80 24.64
N LEU A 449 -30.87 19.83 24.16
CA LEU A 449 -31.87 20.54 24.95
C LEU A 449 -33.28 20.25 24.45
N VAL A 450 -34.17 19.87 25.36
CA VAL A 450 -35.58 19.64 25.09
C VAL A 450 -36.36 20.87 25.55
N ALA A 451 -37.10 21.50 24.64
CA ALA A 451 -38.09 22.52 24.98
C ALA A 451 -39.38 21.82 25.42
N ASN A 452 -39.70 21.93 26.70
CA ASN A 452 -40.93 21.38 27.25
C ASN A 452 -42.07 22.38 27.09
N PHE A 453 -43.21 21.90 26.61
CA PHE A 453 -44.42 22.67 26.39
C PHE A 453 -45.61 22.03 27.13
N THR A 454 -46.27 22.81 27.97
CA THR A 454 -47.58 22.46 28.55
C THR A 454 -48.69 22.77 27.56
N ALA A 455 -49.71 21.91 27.47
CA ALA A 455 -50.91 22.23 26.70
C ALA A 455 -51.64 23.41 27.33
N ALA A 456 -51.74 24.51 26.59
CA ALA A 456 -52.53 25.67 26.97
C ALA A 456 -53.96 25.41 26.50
N VAL A 457 -54.85 25.07 27.42
CA VAL A 457 -56.27 24.84 27.13
C VAL A 457 -56.85 26.06 26.40
N ALA A 458 -57.08 25.89 25.10
CA ALA A 458 -57.71 26.91 24.28
C ALA A 458 -59.06 27.30 24.89
N GLN A 459 -59.34 28.60 25.03
CA GLN A 459 -60.65 29.03 25.52
C GLN A 459 -61.61 29.20 24.36
N PHE A 460 -62.82 28.68 24.58
CA PHE A 460 -63.90 28.70 23.61
C PHE A 460 -65.15 29.34 24.22
N THR A 461 -65.87 30.10 23.41
CA THR A 461 -67.07 30.84 23.84
C THR A 461 -68.36 30.10 23.53
N VAL A 462 -69.37 30.30 24.39
CA VAL A 462 -70.75 29.86 24.16
C VAL A 462 -71.66 31.09 24.06
N GLY A 463 -72.16 31.37 22.86
CA GLY A 463 -73.23 32.33 22.61
C GLY A 463 -74.59 31.63 22.63
N LEU A 464 -75.61 32.25 23.24
CA LEU A 464 -76.97 31.71 23.36
C LEU A 464 -78.01 32.72 22.85
N THR A 465 -79.06 32.23 22.18
CA THR A 465 -80.20 33.04 21.70
C THR A 465 -81.51 32.25 21.75
N SER A 466 -82.65 32.93 21.83
CA SER A 466 -84.01 32.32 21.77
C SER A 466 -84.68 32.57 20.42
N ASN A 467 -85.37 31.56 19.88
CA ASN A 467 -86.11 31.64 18.62
C ASN A 467 -87.50 30.98 18.73
N PRO A 468 -88.61 31.73 18.54
CA PRO A 468 -88.67 33.18 18.47
C PRO A 468 -88.21 33.81 19.79
N LEU A 469 -87.77 35.06 19.75
CA LEU A 469 -87.19 35.76 20.92
C LEU A 469 -88.16 35.85 22.12
N LEU A 470 -89.47 35.85 21.87
CA LEU A 470 -90.52 35.84 22.89
C LEU A 470 -90.84 34.44 23.44
N GLY A 471 -90.32 33.37 22.83
CA GLY A 471 -90.68 31.97 23.15
C GLY A 471 -90.09 31.44 24.45
N GLY A 472 -89.01 32.04 24.97
CA GLY A 472 -88.37 31.62 26.21
C GLY A 472 -87.03 32.31 26.48
N THR A 473 -86.39 31.96 27.59
CA THR A 473 -85.08 32.51 28.04
C THR A 473 -83.99 31.43 28.08
N THR A 474 -82.72 31.85 28.07
CA THR A 474 -81.54 30.97 28.02
C THR A 474 -80.47 31.34 29.05
N THR A 475 -79.79 30.35 29.62
CA THR A 475 -78.68 30.50 30.58
C THR A 475 -77.49 29.61 30.23
N GLY A 476 -76.27 29.98 30.67
CA GLY A 476 -75.05 29.18 30.48
C GLY A 476 -74.05 29.70 29.44
N SER A 477 -74.22 30.92 28.92
CA SER A 477 -73.24 31.58 28.04
C SER A 477 -71.97 32.01 28.79
N GLY A 478 -70.83 32.04 28.10
CA GLY A 478 -69.54 32.40 28.72
C GLY A 478 -68.32 32.06 27.87
N SER A 479 -67.13 32.13 28.47
CA SER A 479 -65.86 31.62 27.91
C SER A 479 -65.34 30.51 28.81
N PHE A 480 -64.94 29.38 28.22
CA PHE A 480 -64.67 28.13 28.93
C PHE A 480 -63.43 27.43 28.35
N ASN A 481 -62.70 26.69 29.18
CA ASN A 481 -61.50 25.96 28.76
C ASN A 481 -61.85 24.76 27.88
N SER A 482 -61.06 24.49 26.83
CA SER A 482 -61.24 23.34 25.94
C SER A 482 -61.30 22.02 26.71
N GLY A 483 -62.29 21.19 26.37
CA GLY A 483 -62.59 19.92 27.02
C GLY A 483 -63.43 20.04 28.30
N SER A 484 -63.68 21.26 28.83
CA SER A 484 -64.54 21.42 30.01
C SER A 484 -66.01 21.18 29.67
N SER A 485 -66.73 20.60 30.63
CA SER A 485 -68.16 20.32 30.53
C SER A 485 -68.96 21.60 30.83
N VAL A 486 -69.73 22.06 29.84
CA VAL A 486 -70.58 23.25 29.92
C VAL A 486 -72.04 22.80 29.85
N THR A 487 -72.88 23.35 30.73
CA THR A 487 -74.33 23.12 30.72
C THR A 487 -75.07 24.41 30.39
N VAL A 488 -75.93 24.35 29.37
CA VAL A 488 -76.81 25.44 28.96
C VAL A 488 -78.26 25.06 29.27
N GLY A 489 -79.07 26.04 29.69
CA GLY A 489 -80.47 25.83 30.10
C GLY A 489 -81.43 26.73 29.34
N ALA A 490 -82.61 26.22 29.01
CA ALA A 490 -83.67 26.96 28.33
C ALA A 490 -85.01 26.83 29.09
N VAL A 491 -85.76 27.93 29.21
CA VAL A 491 -87.07 27.95 29.88
C VAL A 491 -88.10 28.58 28.95
N ALA A 492 -89.18 27.86 28.65
CA ALA A 492 -90.23 28.31 27.74
C ALA A 492 -91.20 29.29 28.42
N ASN A 493 -91.65 30.30 27.67
CA ASN A 493 -92.67 31.25 28.08
C ASN A 493 -94.09 30.68 27.84
N LEU A 494 -95.09 31.24 28.52
CA LEU A 494 -96.48 30.79 28.44
C LEU A 494 -97.01 30.76 26.98
N GLY A 495 -97.64 29.66 26.59
CA GLY A 495 -98.15 29.43 25.23
C GLY A 495 -97.14 28.80 24.26
N TYR A 496 -95.86 28.68 24.68
CA TYR A 496 -94.80 28.02 23.92
C TYR A 496 -94.29 26.77 24.66
N THR A 497 -93.72 25.84 23.90
CA THR A 497 -92.91 24.73 24.40
C THR A 497 -91.50 24.82 23.84
N PHE A 498 -90.49 24.51 24.67
CA PHE A 498 -89.14 24.28 24.17
C PHE A 498 -89.13 23.03 23.28
N THR A 499 -88.48 23.09 22.12
CA THR A 499 -88.43 21.98 21.16
C THR A 499 -87.03 21.40 21.01
N ASN A 500 -86.00 22.24 20.93
CA ASN A 500 -84.61 21.83 20.83
C ASN A 500 -83.63 23.01 20.96
N TRP A 501 -82.37 22.66 21.24
CA TRP A 501 -81.20 23.46 20.93
C TRP A 501 -80.73 23.14 19.51
N THR A 502 -80.46 24.15 18.68
CA THR A 502 -79.73 24.01 17.41
C THR A 502 -78.40 24.73 17.41
N GLU A 503 -77.47 24.25 16.59
CA GLU A 503 -76.21 24.92 16.24
C GLU A 503 -76.20 25.11 14.71
N GLY A 504 -76.42 26.36 14.27
CA GLY A 504 -76.83 26.62 12.89
C GLY A 504 -78.15 25.91 12.56
N ALA A 505 -78.15 25.10 11.50
CA ALA A 505 -79.31 24.31 11.07
C ALA A 505 -79.47 22.95 11.77
N ASN A 506 -78.47 22.50 12.55
CA ASN A 506 -78.44 21.16 13.13
C ASN A 506 -79.02 21.14 14.54
N ILE A 507 -79.92 20.20 14.84
CA ILE A 507 -80.38 19.95 16.22
C ILE A 507 -79.26 19.27 17.01
N VAL A 508 -78.86 19.86 18.14
CA VAL A 508 -77.80 19.33 19.02
C VAL A 508 -78.33 18.73 20.33
N SER A 509 -79.55 19.09 20.74
CA SER A 509 -80.24 18.48 21.89
C SER A 509 -81.75 18.78 21.84
N THR A 510 -82.59 17.81 22.21
CA THR A 510 -84.02 18.04 22.50
C THR A 510 -84.30 18.30 23.99
N ASN A 511 -83.29 18.19 24.85
CA ASN A 511 -83.40 18.46 26.29
C ASN A 511 -83.16 19.95 26.57
N ALA A 512 -84.06 20.57 27.34
CA ALA A 512 -84.00 21.99 27.70
C ALA A 512 -82.72 22.36 28.45
N ASN A 513 -82.25 21.47 29.33
CA ASN A 513 -80.90 21.50 29.86
C ASN A 513 -80.01 20.59 29.00
N TYR A 514 -78.94 21.15 28.43
CA TYR A 514 -78.01 20.45 27.55
C TYR A 514 -76.57 20.62 28.05
N THR A 515 -75.90 19.50 28.29
CA THR A 515 -74.51 19.44 28.76
C THR A 515 -73.60 18.87 27.66
N PHE A 516 -72.48 19.54 27.39
CA PHE A 516 -71.51 19.13 26.37
C PHE A 516 -70.08 19.52 26.77
N ASN A 517 -69.09 18.78 26.30
CA ASN A 517 -67.69 19.19 26.43
C ASN A 517 -67.33 20.17 25.30
N ILE A 518 -66.84 21.36 25.66
CA ILE A 518 -66.59 22.43 24.68
C ILE A 518 -65.21 22.26 24.01
N THR A 519 -65.19 22.01 22.70
CA THR A 519 -63.95 21.79 21.92
C THR A 519 -63.80 22.75 20.73
N ALA A 520 -64.75 23.67 20.58
CA ALA A 520 -64.73 24.82 19.66
C ALA A 520 -65.73 25.88 20.19
N ASN A 521 -65.69 27.10 19.66
CA ASN A 521 -66.74 28.10 19.93
C ASN A 521 -68.10 27.57 19.46
N LYS A 522 -69.15 27.79 20.26
CA LYS A 522 -70.53 27.36 19.97
C LYS A 522 -71.51 28.51 20.02
N ASN A 523 -72.40 28.60 19.03
CA ASN A 523 -73.53 29.52 19.02
C ASN A 523 -74.80 28.69 18.97
N LEU A 524 -75.50 28.59 20.10
CA LEU A 524 -76.67 27.73 20.26
C LEU A 524 -77.97 28.56 20.29
N VAL A 525 -78.97 28.08 19.57
CA VAL A 525 -80.31 28.68 19.51
C VAL A 525 -81.29 27.76 20.24
N ALA A 526 -81.96 28.27 21.27
CA ALA A 526 -83.09 27.60 21.90
C ALA A 526 -84.34 27.85 21.06
N ASN A 527 -84.86 26.82 20.40
CA ASN A 527 -86.06 26.91 19.58
C ASN A 527 -87.30 26.57 20.42
N PHE A 528 -88.34 27.38 20.24
CA PHE A 528 -89.62 27.27 20.93
C PHE A 528 -90.77 27.27 19.92
N ALA A 529 -91.73 26.36 20.08
CA ALA A 529 -92.92 26.28 19.22
C ALA A 529 -94.18 26.70 20.00
N SER A 530 -95.10 27.41 19.35
CA SER A 530 -96.40 27.73 19.93
C SER A 530 -97.35 26.52 19.89
N VAL A 531 -98.23 26.40 20.88
CA VAL A 531 -99.13 25.24 21.03
C VAL A 531 -100.52 25.54 20.46
N ALA A 532 -101.04 24.65 19.61
CA ALA A 532 -102.35 24.75 18.96
C ALA A 532 -103.38 23.73 19.48
N ALA A 533 -104.67 24.02 19.30
CA ALA A 533 -105.79 23.17 19.73
C ALA A 533 -105.94 21.89 18.87
N LYS A 534 -106.65 20.88 19.41
CA LYS A 534 -106.83 19.55 18.80
C LYS A 534 -108.30 19.14 18.63
N TYR A 535 -108.55 18.30 17.62
CA TYR A 535 -109.82 17.62 17.31
C TYR A 535 -109.60 16.10 17.15
N THR A 536 -110.66 15.31 17.03
CA THR A 536 -110.60 13.83 16.94
C THR A 536 -111.25 13.25 15.69
N VAL A 537 -110.70 12.12 15.22
CA VAL A 537 -111.27 11.28 14.16
C VAL A 537 -111.45 9.85 14.69
N ALA A 538 -112.69 9.37 14.74
CA ALA A 538 -113.02 7.98 15.08
C ALA A 538 -113.41 7.19 13.82
N LEU A 539 -112.96 5.92 13.73
CA LEU A 539 -113.12 5.06 12.54
C LEU A 539 -113.80 3.73 12.88
N SER A 540 -114.46 3.11 11.89
CA SER A 540 -115.03 1.75 11.98
C SER A 540 -115.09 1.03 10.63
N SER A 541 -115.25 -0.30 10.62
CA SER A 541 -115.35 -1.15 9.41
C SER A 541 -116.73 -1.82 9.28
N ASN A 542 -117.23 -1.95 8.04
CA ASN A 542 -118.52 -2.57 7.72
C ASN A 542 -118.46 -3.40 6.40
N PRO A 543 -118.69 -4.73 6.41
CA PRO A 543 -118.80 -5.57 7.59
C PRO A 543 -117.48 -5.58 8.38
N LEU A 544 -117.56 -5.83 9.70
CA LEU A 544 -116.42 -5.73 10.62
C LEU A 544 -115.22 -6.62 10.24
N LEU A 545 -115.47 -7.74 9.55
CA LEU A 545 -114.43 -8.67 9.07
C LEU A 545 -113.81 -8.28 7.72
N GLY A 546 -114.35 -7.30 7.00
CA GLY A 546 -113.91 -6.97 5.63
C GLY A 546 -112.56 -6.25 5.55
N GLY A 547 -112.12 -5.59 6.62
CA GLY A 547 -110.84 -4.88 6.64
C GLY A 547 -110.62 -4.06 7.90
N THR A 548 -109.42 -3.48 8.01
CA THR A 548 -108.99 -2.65 9.13
C THR A 548 -108.88 -1.18 8.73
N THR A 549 -109.25 -0.28 9.65
CA THR A 549 -109.13 1.17 9.47
C THR A 549 -107.94 1.73 10.23
N LEU A 550 -107.16 2.59 9.58
CA LEU A 550 -105.95 3.23 10.07
C LEU A 550 -106.08 4.76 9.97
N GLY A 551 -105.34 5.50 10.80
CA GLY A 551 -105.33 6.98 10.80
C GLY A 551 -106.42 7.67 11.63
N GLY A 552 -107.17 6.92 12.46
CA GLY A 552 -107.98 7.51 13.54
C GLY A 552 -107.10 8.01 14.69
N GLY A 553 -107.57 9.00 15.47
CA GLY A 553 -106.79 9.60 16.55
C GLY A 553 -107.19 11.03 16.91
N SER A 554 -106.29 11.75 17.60
CA SER A 554 -106.44 13.17 17.91
C SER A 554 -105.33 13.99 17.26
N PHE A 555 -105.73 14.96 16.43
CA PHE A 555 -104.85 15.74 15.56
C PHE A 555 -105.04 17.24 15.80
N ASN A 556 -104.05 18.05 15.44
CA ASN A 556 -104.14 19.50 15.60
C ASN A 556 -105.17 20.10 14.62
N SER A 557 -105.86 21.17 15.03
CA SER A 557 -106.81 21.88 14.16
C SER A 557 -106.14 22.32 12.85
N GLY A 558 -106.83 22.11 11.73
CA GLY A 558 -106.33 22.40 10.38
C GLY A 558 -105.38 21.36 9.80
N SER A 559 -104.98 20.31 10.55
CA SER A 559 -104.14 19.23 10.02
C SER A 559 -104.83 18.53 8.85
N SER A 560 -104.10 18.24 7.78
CA SER A 560 -104.55 17.32 6.74
C SER A 560 -104.41 15.89 7.25
N VAL A 561 -105.53 15.28 7.64
CA VAL A 561 -105.57 13.91 8.16
C VAL A 561 -105.86 12.98 7.00
N THR A 562 -104.99 11.98 6.81
CA THR A 562 -105.23 10.87 5.87
C THR A 562 -105.61 9.63 6.66
N ILE A 563 -106.82 9.13 6.42
CA ILE A 563 -107.29 7.84 6.94
C ILE A 563 -107.13 6.78 5.85
N GLY A 564 -106.80 5.55 6.24
CA GLY A 564 -106.54 4.44 5.33
C GLY A 564 -107.39 3.23 5.67
N ALA A 565 -107.86 2.50 4.66
CA ALA A 565 -108.61 1.26 4.80
C ALA A 565 -107.85 0.11 4.14
N VAL A 566 -107.33 -0.81 4.96
CA VAL A 566 -106.63 -2.01 4.49
C VAL A 566 -107.59 -3.18 4.53
N ALA A 567 -107.99 -3.67 3.36
CA ALA A 567 -108.90 -4.80 3.27
C ALA A 567 -108.21 -6.10 3.73
N ASN A 568 -108.98 -6.99 4.34
CA ASN A 568 -108.48 -8.29 4.78
C ASN A 568 -108.28 -9.24 3.57
N LEU A 569 -107.54 -10.33 3.78
CA LEU A 569 -107.27 -11.30 2.70
C LEU A 569 -108.59 -11.92 2.22
N GLY A 570 -108.89 -11.78 0.92
CA GLY A 570 -110.21 -12.09 0.37
C GLY A 570 -111.22 -10.94 0.40
N PHE A 571 -110.77 -9.70 0.63
CA PHE A 571 -111.55 -8.45 0.54
C PHE A 571 -110.72 -7.35 -0.15
N THR A 572 -111.38 -6.34 -0.68
CA THR A 572 -110.88 -5.04 -1.15
C THR A 572 -111.81 -3.94 -0.65
N PHE A 573 -111.49 -2.67 -0.86
CA PHE A 573 -112.23 -1.54 -0.30
C PHE A 573 -113.23 -0.92 -1.29
N THR A 574 -114.37 -0.46 -0.77
CA THR A 574 -115.50 0.08 -1.54
C THR A 574 -115.68 1.60 -1.38
N ASN A 575 -115.87 2.11 -0.16
CA ASN A 575 -116.02 3.54 0.13
C ASN A 575 -115.97 3.87 1.65
N TRP A 576 -115.80 5.17 1.95
CA TRP A 576 -115.91 5.79 3.27
C TRP A 576 -117.24 6.55 3.39
N THR A 577 -117.93 6.42 4.53
CA THR A 577 -119.14 7.19 4.87
C THR A 577 -119.00 8.00 6.16
N GLU A 578 -119.71 9.14 6.24
CA GLU A 578 -119.94 9.92 7.46
C GLU A 578 -121.44 9.89 7.77
N GLY A 579 -121.84 9.06 8.74
CA GLY A 579 -123.24 8.68 8.89
C GLY A 579 -123.75 7.96 7.62
N ALA A 580 -124.82 8.49 7.03
CA ALA A 580 -125.42 7.94 5.80
C ALA A 580 -124.78 8.47 4.48
N ASN A 581 -123.91 9.48 4.55
CA ASN A 581 -123.35 10.13 3.36
C ASN A 581 -122.01 9.49 2.96
N ILE A 582 -121.81 9.17 1.68
CA ILE A 582 -120.50 8.77 1.16
C ILE A 582 -119.61 10.02 1.07
N VAL A 583 -118.42 9.96 1.67
CA VAL A 583 -117.44 11.08 1.69
C VAL A 583 -116.19 10.82 0.85
N SER A 584 -115.90 9.57 0.50
CA SER A 584 -114.82 9.19 -0.42
C SER A 584 -115.02 7.77 -0.94
N THR A 585 -114.61 7.48 -2.17
CA THR A 585 -114.49 6.11 -2.72
C THR A 585 -113.05 5.58 -2.69
N ASN A 586 -112.07 6.39 -2.28
CA ASN A 586 -110.67 6.00 -2.19
C ASN A 586 -110.33 5.41 -0.82
N ALA A 587 -109.63 4.26 -0.80
CA ALA A 587 -109.24 3.57 0.44
C ALA A 587 -108.41 4.46 1.37
N ASN A 588 -107.51 5.25 0.80
CA ASN A 588 -106.86 6.37 1.48
C ASN A 588 -107.65 7.65 1.19
N TYR A 589 -108.17 8.30 2.24
CA TYR A 589 -108.96 9.52 2.15
C TYR A 589 -108.32 10.62 3.00
N THR A 590 -107.95 11.73 2.35
CA THR A 590 -107.31 12.89 2.98
C THR A 590 -108.29 14.06 3.07
N PHE A 591 -108.40 14.66 4.25
CA PHE A 591 -109.24 15.83 4.52
C PHE A 591 -108.65 16.72 5.62
N ASN A 592 -108.95 18.02 5.60
CA ASN A 592 -108.46 18.94 6.62
C ASN A 592 -109.37 18.95 7.85
N LEU A 593 -108.81 18.66 9.03
CA LEU A 593 -109.58 18.47 10.27
C LEU A 593 -109.85 19.80 10.99
N THR A 594 -111.02 20.39 10.73
CA THR A 594 -111.49 21.63 11.36
C THR A 594 -112.52 21.42 12.48
N ALA A 595 -112.98 20.18 12.68
CA ALA A 595 -113.86 19.74 13.78
C ALA A 595 -113.74 18.21 13.93
N ASN A 596 -114.34 17.63 14.97
CA ASN A 596 -114.34 16.17 15.17
C ASN A 596 -115.13 15.42 14.09
N LYS A 597 -114.70 14.21 13.71
CA LYS A 597 -115.36 13.36 12.68
C LYS A 597 -115.46 11.88 13.05
N ASN A 598 -116.52 11.22 12.58
CA ASN A 598 -116.80 9.79 12.77
C ASN A 598 -117.04 9.12 11.41
N LEU A 599 -116.16 8.23 10.95
CA LEU A 599 -116.12 7.72 9.57
C LEU A 599 -116.09 6.19 9.49
N THR A 600 -116.76 5.60 8.50
CA THR A 600 -116.91 4.13 8.35
C THR A 600 -116.43 3.64 6.99
N ALA A 601 -115.60 2.59 6.97
CA ALA A 601 -115.05 1.94 5.78
C ALA A 601 -115.86 0.72 5.35
N ASN A 602 -116.14 0.57 4.04
CA ASN A 602 -116.92 -0.53 3.46
C ASN A 602 -116.08 -1.39 2.49
N PHE A 603 -116.32 -2.73 2.35
CA PHE A 603 -115.37 -3.69 1.70
C PHE A 603 -116.00 -4.87 0.86
N THR A 604 -115.30 -5.44 -0.16
CA THR A 604 -115.71 -6.53 -1.12
C THR A 604 -114.53 -7.37 -1.80
N PRO A 605 -114.58 -8.72 -2.04
CA PRO A 605 -113.44 -9.67 -2.42
C PRO A 605 -112.60 -9.64 -3.75
N VAL A 606 -111.24 -9.89 -3.75
CA VAL A 606 -110.26 -10.02 -4.94
C VAL A 606 -108.95 -10.92 -4.69
N VAL A 607 -107.95 -11.06 -5.62
CA VAL A 607 -106.87 -12.14 -5.84
C VAL A 607 -105.35 -11.65 -6.08
N ALA A 608 -104.28 -12.48 -6.40
CA ALA A 608 -102.81 -12.26 -6.01
C ALA A 608 -101.51 -12.65 -6.89
N GLY A 609 -100.26 -12.11 -6.57
CA GLY A 609 -98.85 -12.73 -6.71
C GLY A 609 -97.55 -11.94 -7.22
N GLN A 610 -96.30 -12.01 -6.61
CA GLN A 610 -94.94 -11.40 -7.03
C GLN A 610 -93.58 -12.00 -6.38
N PHE A 611 -92.31 -11.65 -6.82
CA PHE A 611 -90.94 -12.17 -6.36
C PHE A 611 -89.66 -11.20 -6.39
N LEU A 612 -88.43 -11.55 -5.87
CA LEU A 612 -87.21 -10.67 -5.55
C LEU A 612 -85.74 -11.18 -5.91
N VAL A 613 -84.67 -10.35 -6.07
CA VAL A 613 -83.22 -10.72 -6.41
C VAL A 613 -82.10 -9.89 -5.73
N ASP A 614 -80.89 -10.46 -5.46
CA ASP A 614 -79.66 -9.86 -4.80
C ASP A 614 -78.26 -10.34 -5.37
N ILE A 615 -77.12 -9.63 -5.16
CA ILE A 615 -75.76 -9.90 -5.77
C ILE A 615 -74.47 -9.39 -5.02
N SER A 616 -73.26 -9.89 -5.37
CA SER A 616 -71.94 -9.46 -4.80
C SER A 616 -70.66 -9.83 -5.63
N ALA A 617 -69.42 -9.54 -5.15
CA ALA A 617 -68.13 -9.73 -5.86
C ALA A 617 -66.94 -10.24 -4.99
N ASN A 618 -65.98 -10.97 -5.59
CA ASN A 618 -64.90 -11.71 -4.90
C ASN A 618 -63.59 -11.88 -5.74
N PRO A 619 -62.39 -11.52 -5.24
CA PRO A 619 -62.17 -10.65 -4.09
C PRO A 619 -62.79 -9.28 -4.36
N LEU A 620 -63.17 -8.55 -3.30
CA LEU A 620 -63.88 -7.27 -3.39
C LEU A 620 -63.16 -6.21 -4.25
N PHE A 621 -61.83 -6.31 -4.38
CA PHE A 621 -61.01 -5.40 -5.21
C PHE A 621 -60.80 -5.87 -6.64
N GLY A 622 -61.30 -7.06 -7.03
CA GLY A 622 -61.10 -7.64 -8.36
C GLY A 622 -61.98 -7.02 -9.45
N GLY A 623 -63.10 -6.41 -9.09
CA GLY A 623 -64.05 -5.80 -10.04
C GLY A 623 -65.37 -5.34 -9.41
N SER A 624 -66.32 -4.92 -10.23
CA SER A 624 -67.64 -4.37 -9.83
C SER A 624 -68.83 -5.13 -10.44
N THR A 625 -70.04 -4.94 -9.88
CA THR A 625 -71.29 -5.68 -10.21
C THR A 625 -72.55 -4.80 -10.18
N ASN A 626 -73.66 -5.25 -10.82
CA ASN A 626 -74.95 -4.53 -10.90
C ASN A 626 -76.12 -5.48 -11.29
N GLY A 627 -77.33 -5.38 -10.68
CA GLY A 627 -78.54 -6.06 -11.18
C GLY A 627 -79.66 -6.52 -10.20
N GLU A 628 -79.78 -5.96 -9.00
CA GLU A 628 -80.73 -6.32 -7.92
C GLU A 628 -82.16 -5.72 -8.05
N GLY A 629 -83.20 -6.34 -7.46
CA GLY A 629 -84.57 -5.75 -7.47
C GLY A 629 -85.79 -6.65 -7.17
N LEU A 630 -86.99 -6.05 -7.16
CA LEU A 630 -88.32 -6.68 -7.06
C LEU A 630 -88.95 -6.84 -8.46
N TYR A 631 -89.61 -7.96 -8.73
CA TYR A 631 -90.04 -8.35 -10.08
C TYR A 631 -91.35 -9.16 -10.11
N ASN A 632 -92.04 -9.13 -11.26
CA ASN A 632 -93.18 -10.01 -11.52
C ASN A 632 -92.68 -11.42 -11.87
N SER A 633 -93.47 -12.45 -11.51
CA SER A 633 -93.17 -13.83 -11.93
C SER A 633 -93.05 -13.92 -13.46
N GLY A 634 -91.93 -14.46 -13.95
CA GLY A 634 -91.69 -14.64 -15.38
C GLY A 634 -90.93 -13.51 -16.10
N THR A 635 -90.48 -12.44 -15.43
CA THR A 635 -89.64 -11.41 -16.06
C THR A 635 -88.15 -11.79 -16.12
N ILE A 636 -87.43 -11.28 -17.11
CA ILE A 636 -85.97 -11.48 -17.25
C ILE A 636 -85.19 -10.43 -16.46
N VAL A 637 -84.16 -10.86 -15.74
CA VAL A 637 -83.20 -10.06 -14.96
C VAL A 637 -81.82 -10.20 -15.59
N ASN A 638 -81.02 -9.12 -15.57
CA ASN A 638 -79.68 -9.05 -16.19
C ASN A 638 -78.63 -8.59 -15.18
N LEU A 639 -77.52 -9.33 -15.08
CA LEU A 639 -76.37 -9.04 -14.22
C LEU A 639 -75.12 -8.76 -15.06
N THR A 640 -74.24 -7.87 -14.60
CA THR A 640 -73.01 -7.48 -15.31
C THR A 640 -71.82 -7.34 -14.36
N ALA A 641 -70.64 -7.85 -14.72
CA ALA A 641 -69.39 -7.74 -13.94
C ALA A 641 -68.24 -7.09 -14.74
N THR A 642 -67.39 -6.28 -14.10
CA THR A 642 -66.26 -5.59 -14.75
C THR A 642 -64.94 -5.79 -13.99
N PRO A 643 -63.85 -6.31 -14.58
CA PRO A 643 -62.55 -6.46 -13.91
C PRO A 643 -61.81 -5.14 -13.68
N ASN A 644 -61.01 -5.09 -12.61
CA ASN A 644 -60.01 -4.04 -12.37
C ASN A 644 -58.65 -4.39 -13.01
N SER A 645 -57.79 -3.38 -13.21
CA SER A 645 -56.48 -3.55 -13.85
C SER A 645 -55.58 -4.56 -13.11
N GLY A 646 -54.94 -5.46 -13.86
CA GLY A 646 -54.14 -6.57 -13.33
C GLY A 646 -54.96 -7.80 -12.91
N PHE A 647 -56.29 -7.78 -13.10
CA PHE A 647 -57.19 -8.90 -12.84
C PHE A 647 -58.02 -9.27 -14.07
N THR A 648 -58.30 -10.57 -14.19
CA THR A 648 -59.21 -11.18 -15.17
C THR A 648 -60.44 -11.76 -14.45
N PHE A 649 -61.63 -11.54 -15.01
CA PHE A 649 -62.87 -12.18 -14.52
C PHE A 649 -62.86 -13.68 -14.86
N THR A 650 -63.46 -14.50 -14.00
CA THR A 650 -63.46 -15.96 -14.12
C THR A 650 -64.85 -16.58 -14.21
N ASN A 651 -65.81 -16.20 -13.36
CA ASN A 651 -67.20 -16.69 -13.39
C ASN A 651 -68.14 -15.96 -12.42
N TRP A 652 -69.44 -16.16 -12.62
CA TRP A 652 -70.51 -15.95 -11.64
C TRP A 652 -70.88 -17.27 -10.95
N THR A 653 -71.18 -17.21 -9.64
CA THR A 653 -71.60 -18.35 -8.81
C THR A 653 -72.88 -18.05 -8.02
N GLU A 654 -73.74 -19.05 -7.86
CA GLU A 654 -74.88 -19.07 -6.92
C GLU A 654 -74.64 -20.19 -5.89
N GLY A 655 -74.37 -19.80 -4.64
CA GLY A 655 -73.76 -20.70 -3.66
C GLY A 655 -72.41 -21.23 -4.17
N ALA A 656 -72.25 -22.56 -4.18
CA ALA A 656 -71.05 -23.22 -4.69
C ALA A 656 -71.09 -23.52 -6.20
N ASN A 657 -72.20 -23.24 -6.89
CA ASN A 657 -72.39 -23.62 -8.30
C ASN A 657 -72.00 -22.46 -9.23
N ILE A 658 -71.19 -22.72 -10.25
CA ILE A 658 -70.94 -21.76 -11.34
C ILE A 658 -72.19 -21.67 -12.22
N VAL A 659 -72.75 -20.46 -12.35
CA VAL A 659 -73.96 -20.20 -13.17
C VAL A 659 -73.64 -19.53 -14.52
N SER A 660 -72.48 -18.88 -14.65
CA SER A 660 -72.00 -18.31 -15.91
C SER A 660 -70.48 -18.12 -15.89
N THR A 661 -69.81 -18.36 -17.01
CA THR A 661 -68.42 -17.91 -17.25
C THR A 661 -68.35 -16.59 -18.03
N ASN A 662 -69.50 -16.08 -18.50
CA ASN A 662 -69.62 -14.77 -19.13
C ASN A 662 -69.83 -13.69 -18.06
N ALA A 663 -69.13 -12.56 -18.18
CA ALA A 663 -69.24 -11.44 -17.25
C ALA A 663 -70.64 -10.81 -17.22
N ASN A 664 -71.39 -10.91 -18.33
CA ASN A 664 -72.80 -10.57 -18.40
C ASN A 664 -73.64 -11.86 -18.38
N TYR A 665 -74.70 -11.89 -17.57
CA TYR A 665 -75.55 -13.06 -17.34
C TYR A 665 -77.02 -12.67 -17.21
N SER A 666 -77.94 -13.48 -17.75
CA SER A 666 -79.37 -13.18 -17.81
C SER A 666 -80.19 -14.41 -17.43
N PHE A 667 -81.27 -14.22 -16.65
CA PHE A 667 -82.15 -15.33 -16.23
C PHE A 667 -83.60 -14.84 -16.01
N THR A 668 -84.56 -15.76 -16.05
CA THR A 668 -85.98 -15.49 -15.75
C THR A 668 -86.26 -15.72 -14.26
N ILE A 669 -86.96 -14.79 -13.60
CA ILE A 669 -87.32 -14.93 -12.18
C ILE A 669 -88.58 -15.79 -11.98
N SER A 670 -88.51 -16.71 -11.02
CA SER A 670 -89.60 -17.62 -10.62
C SER A 670 -89.65 -17.85 -9.10
N GLY A 671 -89.01 -16.96 -8.33
CA GLY A 671 -88.67 -17.12 -6.91
C GLY A 671 -87.40 -16.32 -6.60
N ASN A 672 -86.99 -16.27 -5.32
CA ASN A 672 -85.92 -15.37 -4.88
C ASN A 672 -84.51 -15.93 -5.11
N ARG A 673 -83.51 -15.09 -5.45
CA ARG A 673 -82.17 -15.49 -5.96
C ARG A 673 -81.00 -14.61 -5.45
N VAL A 674 -79.77 -15.16 -5.39
CA VAL A 674 -78.55 -14.48 -4.89
C VAL A 674 -77.27 -14.91 -5.66
N PHE A 675 -76.37 -13.98 -6.06
CA PHE A 675 -75.18 -14.30 -6.87
C PHE A 675 -73.85 -13.64 -6.43
N VAL A 676 -72.70 -14.17 -6.89
CA VAL A 676 -71.33 -13.67 -6.63
C VAL A 676 -70.46 -13.70 -7.90
N ALA A 677 -69.66 -12.66 -8.18
CA ALA A 677 -68.70 -12.59 -9.30
C ALA A 677 -67.24 -12.81 -8.87
N ASN A 678 -66.45 -13.64 -9.59
CA ASN A 678 -65.10 -14.09 -9.19
C ASN A 678 -63.97 -13.63 -10.13
N PHE A 679 -62.80 -13.24 -9.61
CA PHE A 679 -61.64 -12.70 -10.36
C PHE A 679 -60.28 -13.36 -9.99
N LYS A 680 -59.29 -13.28 -10.90
CA LYS A 680 -57.91 -13.82 -10.77
C LYS A 680 -56.85 -12.78 -11.21
N ALA A 681 -55.66 -12.79 -10.62
CA ALA A 681 -54.54 -11.90 -11.01
C ALA A 681 -53.60 -12.52 -12.08
N ASP A 682 -52.95 -11.67 -12.87
CA ASP A 682 -52.02 -12.05 -13.94
C ASP A 682 -50.55 -12.18 -13.47
N VAL A 683 -49.71 -12.92 -14.22
CA VAL A 683 -48.35 -13.32 -13.80
C VAL A 683 -47.29 -12.85 -14.80
N ILE A 684 -46.17 -12.32 -14.30
CA ILE A 684 -44.99 -11.88 -15.07
C ILE A 684 -43.74 -12.55 -14.49
N ILE A 685 -42.84 -13.03 -15.36
CA ILE A 685 -41.59 -13.71 -14.97
C ILE A 685 -40.41 -12.72 -15.07
N PRO A 686 -39.70 -12.37 -13.97
CA PRO A 686 -38.51 -11.53 -14.03
C PRO A 686 -37.29 -12.31 -14.54
N LEU A 687 -36.48 -11.69 -15.39
CA LEU A 687 -35.12 -12.16 -15.68
C LEU A 687 -34.15 -11.56 -14.64
N GLY A 688 -33.20 -12.35 -14.13
CA GLY A 688 -32.20 -11.87 -13.17
C GLY A 688 -31.19 -10.87 -13.76
N PRO A 689 -30.47 -10.10 -12.91
CA PRO A 689 -29.29 -9.33 -13.33
C PRO A 689 -28.17 -10.24 -13.86
N ALA A 690 -27.16 -9.65 -14.50
CA ALA A 690 -25.91 -10.37 -14.78
C ALA A 690 -25.13 -10.66 -13.47
N PRO A 691 -24.34 -11.75 -13.38
CA PRO A 691 -23.49 -12.02 -12.22
C PRO A 691 -22.49 -10.89 -11.93
N VAL A 692 -22.20 -10.63 -10.66
CA VAL A 692 -21.18 -9.64 -10.28
C VAL A 692 -19.79 -10.22 -10.53
N ASN A 693 -18.99 -9.53 -11.36
CA ASN A 693 -17.59 -9.89 -11.53
C ASN A 693 -16.79 -9.57 -10.25
N LEU A 694 -16.15 -10.59 -9.67
CA LEU A 694 -15.31 -10.44 -8.47
C LEU A 694 -13.83 -10.18 -8.78
N GLY A 695 -13.39 -10.30 -10.04
CA GLY A 695 -11.98 -10.24 -10.39
C GLY A 695 -11.14 -11.22 -9.56
N THR A 696 -9.96 -10.79 -9.12
CA THR A 696 -9.06 -11.56 -8.25
C THR A 696 -9.53 -11.67 -6.79
N ALA A 697 -10.59 -10.95 -6.38
CA ALA A 697 -11.29 -11.26 -5.12
C ALA A 697 -12.01 -12.63 -5.18
N GLY A 698 -12.29 -13.12 -6.40
CA GLY A 698 -12.83 -14.46 -6.65
C GLY A 698 -11.89 -15.61 -6.26
N ASP A 699 -10.60 -15.36 -6.03
CA ASP A 699 -9.62 -16.36 -5.55
C ASP A 699 -9.78 -16.69 -4.05
N PHE A 700 -10.61 -15.94 -3.31
CA PHE A 700 -10.63 -15.94 -1.85
C PHE A 700 -12.01 -16.30 -1.29
N THR A 701 -12.02 -17.11 -0.23
CA THR A 701 -13.23 -17.46 0.54
C THR A 701 -13.44 -16.47 1.67
N ALA A 702 -12.37 -15.88 2.22
CA ALA A 702 -12.47 -14.70 3.07
C ALA A 702 -11.41 -13.66 2.68
N LEU A 703 -11.83 -12.43 2.37
CA LEU A 703 -10.94 -11.34 1.97
C LEU A 703 -11.30 -10.07 2.74
N THR A 704 -10.33 -9.46 3.42
CA THR A 704 -10.60 -8.32 4.31
C THR A 704 -9.54 -7.21 4.23
N LYS A 705 -9.82 -6.06 4.85
CA LYS A 705 -8.87 -4.93 4.90
C LYS A 705 -8.16 -4.75 6.24
N SER A 706 -8.81 -5.14 7.34
CA SER A 706 -8.33 -4.92 8.72
C SER A 706 -8.23 -6.20 9.57
N GLY A 707 -8.49 -7.38 9.01
CA GLY A 707 -8.20 -8.67 9.67
C GLY A 707 -9.26 -9.76 9.49
N VAL A 708 -8.89 -10.97 9.90
CA VAL A 708 -9.80 -12.10 10.07
C VAL A 708 -9.49 -12.70 11.44
N SER A 709 -10.50 -12.89 12.30
CA SER A 709 -10.31 -13.60 13.57
C SER A 709 -11.08 -14.91 13.58
N THR A 710 -10.56 -15.90 14.32
CA THR A 710 -11.28 -17.14 14.60
C THR A 710 -11.15 -17.56 16.06
N THR A 711 -12.24 -18.07 16.62
CA THR A 711 -12.28 -18.79 17.90
C THR A 711 -12.99 -20.14 17.73
N GLY A 712 -12.75 -21.10 18.63
CA GLY A 712 -13.35 -22.43 18.56
C GLY A 712 -12.86 -23.28 17.37
N VAL A 713 -13.62 -24.33 17.03
CA VAL A 713 -13.30 -25.26 15.94
C VAL A 713 -13.90 -24.73 14.63
N THR A 714 -13.14 -23.88 13.95
CA THR A 714 -13.51 -23.30 12.64
C THR A 714 -12.93 -24.12 11.49
N SER A 715 -13.54 -24.04 10.30
CA SER A 715 -13.04 -24.63 9.05
C SER A 715 -13.29 -23.70 7.87
N VAL A 716 -12.28 -23.46 7.03
CA VAL A 716 -12.39 -22.61 5.83
C VAL A 716 -11.92 -23.38 4.59
N GLY A 717 -12.85 -23.61 3.67
CA GLY A 717 -12.60 -24.12 2.32
C GLY A 717 -12.05 -23.02 1.40
N GLY A 718 -10.86 -23.18 0.84
CA GLY A 718 -10.25 -22.20 -0.06
C GLY A 718 -9.31 -21.21 0.63
N ASN A 719 -8.95 -20.11 -0.04
CA ASN A 719 -7.96 -19.15 0.46
C ASN A 719 -8.56 -18.09 1.40
N ILE A 720 -7.73 -17.52 2.29
CA ILE A 720 -8.05 -16.28 2.99
C ILE A 720 -6.98 -15.21 2.76
N GLY A 721 -7.32 -13.94 2.94
CA GLY A 721 -6.28 -12.92 3.04
C GLY A 721 -6.74 -11.55 3.51
N VAL A 722 -5.74 -10.70 3.79
CA VAL A 722 -5.92 -9.35 4.30
C VAL A 722 -4.96 -8.34 3.65
N SER A 723 -5.46 -7.14 3.31
CA SER A 723 -4.63 -5.99 2.90
C SER A 723 -5.42 -4.67 3.00
N PRO A 724 -4.85 -3.56 3.53
CA PRO A 724 -3.43 -3.33 3.80
C PRO A 724 -2.95 -3.84 5.16
N ALA A 725 -3.80 -4.36 6.05
CA ALA A 725 -3.34 -4.89 7.33
C ALA A 725 -2.47 -6.16 7.17
N ALA A 726 -1.49 -6.30 8.07
CA ALA A 726 -0.49 -7.37 8.09
C ALA A 726 -1.04 -8.70 8.63
N ALA A 727 -0.27 -9.78 8.51
CA ALA A 727 -0.61 -11.13 8.94
C ALA A 727 -0.93 -11.25 10.44
N SER A 728 -0.42 -10.31 11.27
CA SER A 728 -0.80 -10.18 12.67
C SER A 728 -2.29 -9.93 12.91
N SER A 729 -3.03 -9.50 11.87
CA SER A 729 -4.49 -9.35 11.90
C SER A 729 -5.26 -10.63 11.52
N LEU A 730 -4.58 -11.71 11.14
CA LEU A 730 -5.15 -13.06 10.93
C LEU A 730 -5.05 -13.87 12.23
N THR A 731 -5.95 -13.58 13.17
CA THR A 731 -5.84 -14.00 14.57
C THR A 731 -6.56 -15.31 14.87
N GLY A 732 -5.99 -16.14 15.76
CA GLY A 732 -6.54 -17.44 16.17
C GLY A 732 -6.25 -18.61 15.22
N PHE A 733 -5.71 -18.36 14.02
CA PHE A 733 -5.53 -19.39 13.00
C PHE A 733 -4.32 -20.33 13.19
N GLY A 734 -3.35 -19.99 14.05
CA GLY A 734 -2.13 -20.80 14.22
C GLY A 734 -1.29 -20.90 12.95
N LEU A 735 -1.14 -19.79 12.21
CA LEU A 735 -0.53 -19.75 10.89
C LEU A 735 0.96 -20.16 10.90
N ILE A 736 1.31 -21.06 9.98
CA ILE A 736 2.68 -21.49 9.70
C ILE A 736 3.11 -20.84 8.38
N MET A 737 4.23 -20.12 8.38
CA MET A 737 4.79 -19.46 7.20
C MET A 737 5.38 -20.49 6.23
N SER A 738 5.05 -20.40 4.94
CA SER A 738 5.70 -21.22 3.90
C SER A 738 7.17 -20.82 3.73
N THR A 739 8.01 -21.73 3.25
CA THR A 739 9.46 -21.52 3.05
C THR A 739 9.80 -20.42 2.03
N ASP A 740 8.85 -20.04 1.18
CA ASP A 740 8.95 -18.94 0.22
C ASP A 740 8.65 -17.55 0.83
N GLY A 741 8.11 -17.49 2.05
CA GLY A 741 7.63 -16.26 2.71
C GLY A 741 6.40 -15.61 2.05
N GLN A 742 5.82 -16.18 1.00
CA GLN A 742 4.75 -15.57 0.21
C GLN A 742 3.34 -15.88 0.75
N SER A 743 3.19 -16.97 1.52
CA SER A 743 1.89 -17.45 2.00
C SER A 743 2.02 -18.30 3.25
N SER A 744 0.99 -18.36 4.07
CA SER A 744 0.94 -19.24 5.26
C SER A 744 -0.17 -20.29 5.14
N HIS A 745 -0.09 -21.32 5.98
CA HIS A 745 -1.04 -22.43 6.02
C HIS A 745 -1.36 -22.83 7.47
N THR A 746 -2.47 -23.54 7.67
CA THR A 746 -2.91 -24.10 8.96
C THR A 746 -3.95 -25.20 8.71
N PRO A 747 -4.07 -26.26 9.54
CA PRO A 747 -5.03 -27.35 9.31
C PRO A 747 -6.51 -26.92 9.20
N ILE A 748 -6.88 -25.73 9.68
CA ILE A 748 -8.26 -25.20 9.61
C ILE A 748 -8.55 -24.37 8.34
N ILE A 749 -7.58 -24.23 7.43
CA ILE A 749 -7.74 -23.60 6.11
C ILE A 749 -7.27 -24.61 5.06
N THR A 750 -8.12 -24.99 4.10
CA THR A 750 -7.72 -25.95 3.06
C THR A 750 -6.92 -25.32 1.93
N GLY A 751 -7.09 -24.01 1.69
CA GLY A 751 -6.23 -23.21 0.82
C GLY A 751 -5.06 -22.57 1.58
N LYS A 752 -4.66 -21.38 1.15
CA LYS A 752 -3.57 -20.59 1.75
C LYS A 752 -4.09 -19.29 2.37
N ALA A 753 -3.38 -18.82 3.39
CA ALA A 753 -3.52 -17.48 3.95
C ALA A 753 -2.48 -16.52 3.34
N TYR A 754 -2.89 -15.28 3.06
CA TYR A 754 -2.08 -14.24 2.42
C TYR A 754 -2.24 -12.89 3.13
N ALA A 755 -1.18 -12.08 3.20
CA ALA A 755 -1.19 -10.78 3.89
C ALA A 755 -0.29 -9.74 3.20
N SER A 756 -0.46 -8.47 3.55
CA SER A 756 0.27 -7.34 2.93
C SER A 756 1.77 -7.28 3.27
N ASP A 757 2.21 -7.96 4.32
CA ASP A 757 3.58 -8.03 4.83
C ASP A 757 4.37 -9.27 4.37
N TYR A 758 3.74 -10.14 3.57
CA TYR A 758 4.39 -11.33 2.99
C TYR A 758 5.30 -10.99 1.81
N ALA A 759 6.18 -11.92 1.44
CA ALA A 759 7.13 -11.74 0.35
C ALA A 759 6.42 -11.53 -1.01
N ALA A 760 7.09 -10.80 -1.92
CA ALA A 760 6.62 -10.60 -3.27
C ALA A 760 6.41 -11.95 -4.01
N PRO A 761 5.34 -12.11 -4.79
CA PRO A 761 4.43 -11.07 -5.31
C PRO A 761 3.18 -10.81 -4.43
N THR A 762 3.06 -11.42 -3.25
CA THR A 762 1.80 -11.43 -2.47
C THR A 762 1.23 -10.04 -2.15
N PRO A 763 2.00 -9.02 -1.73
CA PRO A 763 1.44 -7.69 -1.44
C PRO A 763 0.76 -7.05 -2.67
N ALA A 764 1.29 -7.31 -3.88
CA ALA A 764 0.68 -6.85 -5.12
C ALA A 764 -0.63 -7.63 -5.41
N LYS A 765 -0.61 -8.97 -5.32
CA LYS A 765 -1.83 -9.80 -5.46
C LYS A 765 -2.93 -9.33 -4.50
N MET A 766 -2.59 -9.10 -3.23
CA MET A 766 -3.54 -8.69 -2.20
C MET A 766 -4.09 -7.28 -2.44
N THR A 767 -3.28 -6.37 -2.98
CA THR A 767 -3.73 -5.03 -3.36
C THR A 767 -4.74 -5.09 -4.52
N THR A 768 -4.47 -5.91 -5.55
CA THR A 768 -5.42 -6.13 -6.66
C THR A 768 -6.71 -6.77 -6.17
N ALA A 769 -6.65 -7.83 -5.36
CA ALA A 769 -7.84 -8.52 -4.85
C ALA A 769 -8.74 -7.59 -4.01
N VAL A 770 -8.15 -6.73 -3.18
CA VAL A 770 -8.93 -5.75 -2.40
C VAL A 770 -9.53 -4.66 -3.29
N SER A 771 -8.81 -4.21 -4.33
CA SER A 771 -9.36 -3.28 -5.33
C SER A 771 -10.52 -3.90 -6.10
N ASP A 772 -10.40 -5.17 -6.52
CA ASP A 772 -11.46 -5.89 -7.22
C ASP A 772 -12.69 -6.11 -6.33
N MET A 773 -12.49 -6.38 -5.03
CA MET A 773 -13.56 -6.46 -4.03
C MET A 773 -14.31 -5.12 -3.87
N GLU A 774 -13.59 -4.01 -3.81
CA GLU A 774 -14.18 -2.66 -3.72
C GLU A 774 -14.92 -2.29 -5.01
N THR A 775 -14.39 -2.66 -6.17
CA THR A 775 -15.07 -2.55 -7.46
C THR A 775 -16.34 -3.40 -7.49
N ALA A 776 -16.29 -4.69 -7.13
CA ALA A 776 -17.44 -5.59 -7.11
C ALA A 776 -18.57 -5.09 -6.20
N PHE A 777 -18.24 -4.64 -4.98
CA PHE A 777 -19.19 -4.00 -4.07
C PHE A 777 -19.82 -2.76 -4.72
N THR A 778 -18.99 -1.87 -5.28
CA THR A 778 -19.43 -0.59 -5.85
C THR A 778 -20.30 -0.78 -7.08
N THR A 779 -19.97 -1.72 -7.96
CA THR A 779 -20.80 -2.10 -9.11
C THR A 779 -22.13 -2.66 -8.62
N ALA A 780 -22.12 -3.69 -7.77
CA ALA A 780 -23.33 -4.39 -7.35
C ALA A 780 -24.32 -3.49 -6.56
N ASN A 781 -23.81 -2.58 -5.72
CA ASN A 781 -24.64 -1.66 -4.93
C ASN A 781 -25.32 -0.55 -5.78
N ASN A 782 -24.75 -0.25 -6.95
CA ASN A 782 -25.23 0.79 -7.87
C ASN A 782 -25.98 0.25 -9.11
N LEU A 783 -26.21 -1.07 -9.20
CA LEU A 783 -27.08 -1.63 -10.24
C LEU A 783 -28.50 -1.07 -10.15
N VAL A 784 -29.09 -0.78 -11.31
CA VAL A 784 -30.48 -0.31 -11.49
C VAL A 784 -31.20 -1.00 -12.66
N VAL A 785 -30.54 -1.95 -13.33
CA VAL A 785 -31.07 -2.76 -14.45
C VAL A 785 -30.78 -4.24 -14.16
N PRO A 786 -31.76 -5.16 -14.26
CA PRO A 786 -33.20 -4.90 -14.40
C PRO A 786 -33.74 -4.04 -13.24
N ALA A 787 -34.91 -3.44 -13.40
CA ALA A 787 -35.46 -2.51 -12.42
C ALA A 787 -35.56 -3.18 -11.02
N PRO A 788 -34.99 -2.58 -9.96
CA PRO A 788 -34.90 -3.22 -8.65
C PRO A 788 -36.28 -3.38 -8.00
N ILE A 789 -36.50 -4.53 -7.36
CA ILE A 789 -37.65 -4.76 -6.49
C ILE A 789 -37.37 -4.05 -5.16
N VAL A 790 -37.98 -2.86 -4.98
CA VAL A 790 -37.69 -1.97 -3.85
C VAL A 790 -38.55 -2.30 -2.63
N GLY A 791 -37.92 -2.36 -1.44
CA GLY A 791 -38.59 -2.37 -0.14
C GLY A 791 -39.41 -3.63 0.17
N LEU A 792 -39.15 -4.74 -0.54
CA LEU A 792 -39.93 -5.97 -0.44
C LEU A 792 -40.04 -6.47 1.02
N TYR A 793 -41.27 -6.72 1.47
CA TYR A 793 -41.61 -7.11 2.85
C TYR A 793 -40.99 -6.20 3.95
N ALA A 794 -40.73 -4.92 3.64
CA ALA A 794 -40.07 -3.92 4.49
C ALA A 794 -38.63 -4.26 4.96
N GLY A 795 -38.08 -5.42 4.55
CA GLY A 795 -36.78 -5.93 4.97
C GLY A 795 -36.84 -7.31 5.62
N ASP A 796 -38.01 -7.77 6.10
CA ASP A 796 -38.15 -9.11 6.67
C ASP A 796 -38.52 -10.14 5.58
N ILE A 797 -37.53 -10.92 5.14
CA ILE A 797 -37.71 -11.93 4.09
C ILE A 797 -37.95 -13.34 4.66
N SER A 798 -38.25 -13.44 5.95
CA SER A 798 -38.51 -14.69 6.68
C SER A 798 -39.66 -15.52 6.09
N GLY A 799 -39.41 -16.81 5.87
CA GLY A 799 -40.39 -17.77 5.33
C GLY A 799 -40.83 -17.49 3.89
N ARG A 800 -40.11 -16.63 3.15
CA ARG A 800 -40.46 -16.23 1.77
C ARG A 800 -39.73 -17.09 0.74
N THR A 801 -40.32 -17.17 -0.45
CA THR A 801 -39.64 -17.67 -1.65
C THR A 801 -39.35 -16.49 -2.58
N LEU A 802 -38.09 -16.32 -2.98
CA LEU A 802 -37.62 -15.22 -3.84
C LEU A 802 -37.10 -15.79 -5.17
N VAL A 803 -37.62 -15.29 -6.28
CA VAL A 803 -37.17 -15.62 -7.65
C VAL A 803 -35.91 -14.84 -8.02
N ALA A 804 -35.29 -15.17 -9.17
CA ALA A 804 -34.17 -14.41 -9.73
C ALA A 804 -34.49 -12.91 -9.83
N GLY A 805 -33.54 -12.03 -9.49
CA GLY A 805 -33.80 -10.59 -9.53
C GLY A 805 -32.79 -9.69 -8.83
N LEU A 806 -32.95 -8.39 -9.08
CA LEU A 806 -32.30 -7.31 -8.34
C LEU A 806 -33.28 -6.80 -7.27
N TYR A 807 -32.84 -6.75 -6.03
CA TYR A 807 -33.64 -6.33 -4.86
C TYR A 807 -32.95 -5.19 -4.13
N LYS A 808 -33.71 -4.23 -3.58
CA LYS A 808 -33.14 -3.05 -2.91
C LYS A 808 -33.90 -2.61 -1.66
N TRP A 809 -33.20 -2.45 -0.55
CA TRP A 809 -33.74 -1.92 0.71
C TRP A 809 -32.96 -0.70 1.21
N SER A 810 -33.70 0.32 1.64
CA SER A 810 -33.18 1.44 2.46
C SER A 810 -33.12 1.09 3.96
N SER A 811 -33.81 0.01 4.36
CA SER A 811 -33.72 -0.65 5.66
C SER A 811 -32.58 -1.67 5.70
N GLY A 812 -32.41 -2.32 6.86
CA GLY A 812 -31.70 -3.60 6.93
C GLY A 812 -32.58 -4.75 6.46
N VAL A 813 -31.97 -5.93 6.29
CA VAL A 813 -32.68 -7.17 5.96
C VAL A 813 -32.59 -8.16 7.12
N LEU A 814 -33.70 -8.80 7.44
CA LEU A 814 -33.83 -9.82 8.47
C LEU A 814 -34.19 -11.17 7.85
N ILE A 815 -33.53 -12.23 8.32
CA ILE A 815 -33.87 -13.63 8.08
C ILE A 815 -33.97 -14.30 9.45
N THR A 816 -35.19 -14.49 9.95
CA THR A 816 -35.43 -15.23 11.20
C THR A 816 -35.22 -16.74 11.02
N ASN A 817 -35.38 -17.53 12.08
CA ASN A 817 -35.29 -19.00 12.02
C ASN A 817 -36.30 -19.68 11.06
N ALA A 818 -37.29 -18.95 10.52
CA ALA A 818 -38.13 -19.41 9.42
C ALA A 818 -37.39 -19.50 8.06
N GLY A 819 -36.15 -18.98 7.98
CA GLY A 819 -35.27 -19.05 6.82
C GLY A 819 -35.76 -18.23 5.63
N VAL A 820 -35.16 -18.45 4.46
CA VAL A 820 -35.63 -17.94 3.17
C VAL A 820 -35.32 -18.95 2.07
N THR A 821 -36.19 -19.05 1.06
CA THR A 821 -35.99 -19.92 -0.10
C THR A 821 -35.66 -19.09 -1.35
N LEU A 822 -34.61 -19.44 -2.06
CA LEU A 822 -34.24 -18.84 -3.35
C LEU A 822 -34.54 -19.85 -4.47
N SER A 823 -35.35 -19.44 -5.44
CA SER A 823 -35.97 -20.34 -6.42
C SER A 823 -35.70 -19.89 -7.86
N GLY A 824 -34.85 -20.63 -8.56
CA GLY A 824 -34.49 -20.36 -9.95
C GLY A 824 -33.53 -21.41 -10.51
N GLY A 825 -33.18 -21.29 -11.79
CA GLY A 825 -32.28 -22.19 -12.49
C GLY A 825 -30.80 -21.99 -12.14
N PRO A 826 -29.90 -22.85 -12.66
CA PRO A 826 -28.47 -22.81 -12.35
C PRO A 826 -27.73 -21.57 -12.85
N ASN A 827 -28.30 -20.83 -13.80
CA ASN A 827 -27.72 -19.60 -14.35
C ASN A 827 -28.43 -18.33 -13.85
N ASP A 828 -29.47 -18.48 -13.02
CA ASP A 828 -30.20 -17.36 -12.44
C ASP A 828 -29.37 -16.66 -11.36
N VAL A 829 -29.65 -15.38 -11.13
CA VAL A 829 -28.84 -14.48 -10.29
C VAL A 829 -29.73 -13.72 -9.32
N TRP A 830 -29.24 -13.57 -8.10
CA TRP A 830 -29.86 -12.76 -7.05
C TRP A 830 -28.86 -11.69 -6.59
N ILE A 831 -29.28 -10.43 -6.58
CA ILE A 831 -28.48 -9.33 -6.02
C ILE A 831 -29.33 -8.57 -5.02
N PHE A 832 -28.95 -8.65 -3.74
CA PHE A 832 -29.63 -8.03 -2.61
C PHE A 832 -28.86 -6.78 -2.16
N GLN A 833 -29.33 -5.60 -2.55
CA GLN A 833 -28.74 -4.31 -2.14
C GLN A 833 -29.34 -3.85 -0.80
N ILE A 834 -28.52 -3.83 0.25
CA ILE A 834 -28.95 -3.59 1.64
C ILE A 834 -28.23 -2.34 2.16
N ALA A 835 -28.99 -1.25 2.39
CA ALA A 835 -28.41 0.03 2.83
C ALA A 835 -27.99 0.06 4.30
N GLN A 836 -28.46 -0.89 5.12
CA GLN A 836 -28.07 -1.04 6.53
C GLN A 836 -27.50 -2.44 6.77
N ASN A 837 -27.83 -3.08 7.90
CA ASN A 837 -27.31 -4.39 8.27
C ASN A 837 -28.07 -5.54 7.59
N LEU A 838 -27.39 -6.67 7.43
CA LEU A 838 -27.99 -8.00 7.21
C LEU A 838 -27.95 -8.77 8.53
N THR A 839 -29.11 -9.14 9.05
CA THR A 839 -29.26 -9.95 10.27
C THR A 839 -29.87 -11.30 9.90
N VAL A 840 -29.18 -12.38 10.25
CA VAL A 840 -29.63 -13.76 10.06
C VAL A 840 -29.65 -14.40 11.44
N ASP A 841 -30.83 -14.73 11.95
CA ASP A 841 -31.00 -15.24 13.32
C ASP A 841 -30.50 -16.68 13.49
N ASN A 842 -30.37 -17.11 14.74
CA ASN A 842 -29.93 -18.46 15.10
C ASN A 842 -30.80 -19.53 14.40
N SER A 843 -30.14 -20.55 13.85
CA SER A 843 -30.73 -21.66 13.10
C SER A 843 -31.52 -21.29 11.82
N ALA A 844 -31.37 -20.06 11.30
CA ALA A 844 -31.94 -19.69 10.01
C ALA A 844 -31.20 -20.36 8.83
N ILE A 845 -31.94 -20.74 7.80
CA ILE A 845 -31.43 -21.46 6.62
C ILE A 845 -31.78 -20.70 5.33
N VAL A 846 -30.81 -20.58 4.41
CA VAL A 846 -31.00 -20.07 3.04
C VAL A 846 -31.10 -21.26 2.07
N THR A 847 -32.33 -21.73 1.85
CA THR A 847 -32.64 -22.90 1.03
C THR A 847 -32.57 -22.56 -0.47
N LEU A 848 -31.87 -23.36 -1.27
CA LEU A 848 -31.80 -23.20 -2.73
C LEU A 848 -32.66 -24.26 -3.43
N ILE A 849 -33.54 -23.85 -4.34
CA ILE A 849 -34.39 -24.75 -5.15
C ILE A 849 -34.38 -24.36 -6.64
N GLY A 850 -34.80 -25.28 -7.51
CA GLY A 850 -34.84 -25.10 -8.97
C GLY A 850 -33.50 -25.27 -9.70
N GLY A 851 -32.40 -25.37 -8.95
CA GLY A 851 -31.03 -25.45 -9.49
C GLY A 851 -30.14 -24.25 -9.14
N ALA A 852 -30.68 -23.24 -8.44
CA ALA A 852 -29.96 -22.05 -7.97
C ALA A 852 -28.62 -22.41 -7.28
N GLN A 853 -27.57 -21.64 -7.58
CA GLN A 853 -26.20 -21.87 -7.08
C GLN A 853 -25.71 -20.71 -6.22
N ALA A 854 -25.02 -21.00 -5.11
CA ALA A 854 -24.47 -20.01 -4.18
C ALA A 854 -23.58 -18.95 -4.87
N LYS A 855 -22.80 -19.34 -5.88
CA LYS A 855 -21.92 -18.44 -6.65
C LYS A 855 -22.64 -17.37 -7.49
N ASN A 856 -23.97 -17.47 -7.66
CA ASN A 856 -24.79 -16.48 -8.37
C ASN A 856 -25.61 -15.59 -7.41
N ILE A 857 -25.43 -15.73 -6.09
CA ILE A 857 -26.22 -15.04 -5.07
C ILE A 857 -25.32 -14.04 -4.35
N PHE A 858 -25.63 -12.75 -4.47
CA PHE A 858 -24.80 -11.65 -3.98
C PHE A 858 -25.55 -10.80 -2.93
N TRP A 859 -25.03 -10.80 -1.70
CA TRP A 859 -25.54 -10.03 -0.58
C TRP A 859 -24.67 -8.79 -0.40
N VAL A 860 -25.18 -7.61 -0.80
CA VAL A 860 -24.42 -6.36 -0.86
C VAL A 860 -24.81 -5.47 0.33
N VAL A 861 -23.99 -5.46 1.37
CA VAL A 861 -24.34 -4.94 2.70
C VAL A 861 -23.56 -3.67 3.01
N THR A 862 -24.25 -2.55 3.17
CA THR A 862 -23.63 -1.24 3.48
C THR A 862 -23.36 -1.05 4.97
N GLY A 863 -24.13 -1.71 5.84
CA GLY A 863 -23.84 -1.90 7.26
C GLY A 863 -22.97 -3.13 7.51
N GLN A 864 -23.26 -3.87 8.60
CA GLN A 864 -22.62 -5.16 8.91
C GLN A 864 -23.49 -6.36 8.53
N ALA A 865 -22.88 -7.50 8.25
CA ALA A 865 -23.57 -8.79 8.16
C ALA A 865 -23.34 -9.61 9.44
N THR A 866 -24.43 -10.07 10.07
CA THR A 866 -24.38 -10.87 11.31
C THR A 866 -25.15 -12.17 11.10
N LEU A 867 -24.44 -13.29 11.19
CA LEU A 867 -24.99 -14.64 11.09
C LEU A 867 -25.03 -15.29 12.48
N GLY A 868 -26.23 -15.64 12.94
CA GLY A 868 -26.50 -16.29 14.22
C GLY A 868 -25.95 -17.71 14.32
N THR A 869 -26.08 -18.29 15.51
CA THR A 869 -25.56 -19.64 15.78
C THR A 869 -26.27 -20.70 14.93
N ASN A 870 -25.54 -21.74 14.51
CA ASN A 870 -26.08 -22.87 13.72
C ASN A 870 -26.85 -22.47 12.44
N THR A 871 -26.57 -21.29 11.87
CA THR A 871 -27.14 -20.87 10.58
C THR A 871 -26.58 -21.70 9.43
N ASP A 872 -27.34 -21.88 8.34
CA ASP A 872 -26.81 -22.42 7.08
C ASP A 872 -27.14 -21.49 5.91
N PHE A 873 -26.12 -20.77 5.44
CA PHE A 873 -26.28 -19.60 4.59
C PHE A 873 -25.64 -19.81 3.21
N SER A 874 -26.32 -19.35 2.16
CA SER A 874 -25.89 -19.48 0.77
C SER A 874 -25.67 -18.13 0.11
N GLY A 875 -24.48 -17.90 -0.43
CA GLY A 875 -24.16 -16.73 -1.25
C GLY A 875 -22.87 -16.01 -0.89
N ILE A 876 -22.45 -15.13 -1.79
CA ILE A 876 -21.29 -14.24 -1.66
C ILE A 876 -21.73 -12.98 -0.91
N ILE A 877 -21.11 -12.71 0.24
CA ILE A 877 -21.35 -11.49 1.02
C ILE A 877 -20.29 -10.45 0.64
N LEU A 878 -20.74 -9.34 0.06
CA LEU A 878 -19.96 -8.12 -0.21
C LEU A 878 -20.35 -7.07 0.83
N SER A 879 -19.57 -6.98 1.92
CA SER A 879 -19.82 -6.07 3.04
C SER A 879 -18.91 -4.84 3.00
N LYS A 880 -19.49 -3.66 3.25
CA LYS A 880 -18.74 -2.42 3.47
C LYS A 880 -18.11 -2.34 4.87
N THR A 881 -18.57 -3.16 5.81
CA THR A 881 -18.03 -3.19 7.18
C THR A 881 -17.79 -4.64 7.64
N LEU A 882 -18.17 -4.97 8.88
CA LEU A 882 -17.95 -6.28 9.51
C LEU A 882 -18.81 -7.36 8.84
N ILE A 883 -18.26 -8.57 8.78
CA ILE A 883 -19.02 -9.82 8.65
C ILE A 883 -18.74 -10.67 9.89
N SER A 884 -19.77 -11.10 10.61
CA SER A 884 -19.64 -11.90 11.83
C SER A 884 -20.44 -13.20 11.74
N LEU A 885 -19.77 -14.33 11.98
CA LEU A 885 -20.35 -15.67 12.05
C LEU A 885 -20.24 -16.18 13.50
N ASN A 886 -21.39 -16.49 14.11
CA ASN A 886 -21.45 -17.01 15.47
C ASN A 886 -21.29 -18.55 15.52
N THR A 887 -21.23 -19.11 16.73
CA THR A 887 -21.01 -20.55 17.02
C THR A 887 -21.81 -21.47 16.10
N GLY A 888 -21.11 -22.30 15.31
CA GLY A 888 -21.74 -23.30 14.45
C GLY A 888 -22.33 -22.77 13.13
N ALA A 889 -22.20 -21.47 12.84
CA ALA A 889 -22.65 -20.91 11.56
C ALA A 889 -21.92 -21.55 10.36
N ARG A 890 -22.68 -21.95 9.34
CA ARG A 890 -22.21 -22.50 8.07
C ARG A 890 -22.52 -21.53 6.94
N VAL A 891 -21.54 -21.32 6.05
CA VAL A 891 -21.69 -20.55 4.81
C VAL A 891 -21.19 -21.38 3.63
N THR A 892 -21.99 -21.47 2.57
CA THR A 892 -21.54 -21.88 1.23
C THR A 892 -21.49 -20.61 0.37
N GLY A 893 -20.28 -20.09 0.11
CA GLY A 893 -20.11 -18.72 -0.38
C GLY A 893 -18.73 -18.12 -0.14
N ARG A 894 -18.66 -16.78 -0.17
CA ARG A 894 -17.44 -15.99 0.07
C ARG A 894 -17.74 -14.83 1.01
N LEU A 895 -16.79 -14.47 1.88
CA LEU A 895 -16.89 -13.42 2.90
C LEU A 895 -15.94 -12.27 2.54
N LEU A 896 -16.45 -11.28 1.81
CA LEU A 896 -15.66 -10.19 1.23
C LEU A 896 -15.99 -8.88 1.98
N ALA A 897 -15.10 -8.41 2.85
CA ALA A 897 -15.37 -7.35 3.83
C ALA A 897 -14.39 -6.17 3.74
N GLN A 898 -14.89 -4.95 3.54
CA GLN A 898 -14.05 -3.74 3.55
C GLN A 898 -13.53 -3.34 4.95
N THR A 899 -13.92 -4.03 6.02
CA THR A 899 -13.18 -4.02 7.29
C THR A 899 -12.68 -5.43 7.66
N ALA A 900 -13.46 -6.21 8.40
CA ALA A 900 -13.03 -7.47 9.02
C ALA A 900 -14.06 -8.61 8.91
N VAL A 901 -13.59 -9.84 9.13
CA VAL A 901 -14.40 -11.04 9.28
C VAL A 901 -14.12 -11.65 10.66
N THR A 902 -15.14 -12.01 11.43
CA THR A 902 -15.00 -12.73 12.71
C THR A 902 -15.71 -14.07 12.65
N LEU A 903 -14.98 -15.16 12.91
CA LEU A 903 -15.46 -16.55 12.90
C LEU A 903 -15.47 -17.11 14.33
N ASN A 904 -16.50 -17.87 14.68
CA ASN A 904 -16.61 -18.55 15.97
C ASN A 904 -17.17 -19.96 15.74
N ALA A 905 -16.33 -20.98 15.85
CA ALA A 905 -16.62 -22.37 15.53
C ALA A 905 -17.43 -22.53 14.23
N SER A 906 -17.03 -21.81 13.18
CA SER A 906 -17.81 -21.62 11.95
C SER A 906 -17.26 -22.45 10.80
N THR A 907 -18.10 -22.82 9.84
CA THR A 907 -17.66 -23.51 8.61
C THR A 907 -17.95 -22.63 7.39
N VAL A 908 -16.92 -22.33 6.59
CA VAL A 908 -17.06 -21.60 5.33
C VAL A 908 -16.61 -22.52 4.19
N VAL A 909 -17.44 -22.69 3.17
CA VAL A 909 -17.21 -23.57 2.02
C VAL A 909 -17.26 -22.76 0.74
N GLU A 910 -16.28 -22.95 -0.14
CA GLU A 910 -16.21 -22.26 -1.44
C GLU A 910 -17.37 -22.71 -2.38
N PRO A 911 -18.01 -21.80 -3.16
CA PRO A 911 -19.29 -22.05 -3.84
C PRO A 911 -19.22 -22.45 -5.33
#